data_AF-A0A956A432-F1
#
_entry.id   AF-A0A956A432-F1
#
_cell.length_a   1.000
_cell.length_b   1.000
_cell.length_c   1.000
_cell.angle_alpha   90.00
_cell.angle_beta   90.00
_cell.angle_gamma   90.00
#
_symmetry.space_group_name_H-M   'P 1'
#
loop_
_entity.id
_entity.type
_entity.pdbx_description
1 polymer ?
#
loop_
_entity_poly.entity_id
_entity_poly.type
_entity_poly.pdbx_seq_one_letter_code
_entity_poly.pdbx_strand_id
1 'polypeptide(L)'
;MRGTSRALFAILLLGSLAPACAPNAPPPDEARTRSLESQELALSSINCSESTATGYRNGSSFTIRVVTVDGKKVEKATANAYMVMAQAAQNAGLQLRVVSGFRTYAEQQYLYNCYIHCNCNNCNLAARPGYSNHQSGHALDLNTGGFGTSIYNWLTAHGAAYGFSRTVPSESWHWEWWGGGPGGGPCGAQYPNLSVEVRTYPPSGQSADFRPEGSSSGVMDLYAGQEFVTEIIVRNAANAGPTQSGDDVKVGVWFETPYITPVSYRIYTDYPHFDLSHWVISNADSIAANPPKTAPTNGAYRMEHFAPGEGKKIRFVTRANQYSIGQVDHPDVRVWLWHAAGYYGEQTSWGDAVETNHAGHVIRHYKQHDIYSRLRWEFDAPQAPETEGWAKVNGVASLALVPASDMLRVGLGGSDPHIANTTARVNTASYKAVRLRARSPGAAQLSQIFFITDSDGTWNEAKSAKFISPGGNQFTELTVSFADNPKWTGTVTGLRLDPATSGTFDYDIDWMKAIASGTTSGDADHDGFLTGPGPDCDDAVAAVHPGAAEACNGRDDDCDGATDEGVTNACGGCGAVGQEVCNGIDDDCDGETDEGVANACGGCGAEPEEVCNGVDDDCDGLTDEGVSDPCGGCGEIPPEVCNGLDDDCDGLTDEGVANACGGCGAPPKEVCNGLDDDCDGETDENVTNLCGTCGEIAEVCNGLDDDCDGAYDEDFDIGSSCVAGYEGCETPGFWACDTDGGRVCAAADPWAANPEICNGVDDDCDGRTDEGGLCQRCLSGVSGPCTLEWMGGDCTDGTRACVDGVWQRCEPRPECIPTEEEPIAEPPVEADAVGSDAEEPDTGVGVADDAIAGRQDVVVRVDSVRTARPANTGCGGGATDGPAWLLLGAALVGVATRRRRLRG
;
A
#
# COMPACT_ATOMS: atom_id res chain seq x y z
N MET A 1 13.84 32.61 60.97
CA MET A 1 13.74 33.77 61.88
C MET A 1 13.54 35.03 61.04
N ARG A 2 12.71 36.01 61.47
CA ARG A 2 12.44 37.34 60.83
C ARG A 2 12.18 37.27 59.30
N GLY A 3 10.97 37.41 58.76
CA GLY A 3 9.88 38.33 59.12
C GLY A 3 9.84 39.48 58.09
N THR A 4 8.69 40.02 57.65
CA THR A 4 7.30 39.92 58.15
C THR A 4 6.26 40.38 57.12
N SER A 5 5.08 39.74 57.11
CA SER A 5 3.72 40.35 56.93
C SER A 5 3.32 40.98 55.57
N ARG A 6 2.04 41.06 55.16
CA ARG A 6 0.69 40.53 55.59
C ARG A 6 -0.23 40.61 54.34
N ALA A 7 -1.16 39.69 54.02
CA ALA A 7 -2.44 39.29 54.66
C ALA A 7 -3.59 40.34 54.47
N LEU A 8 -4.89 40.01 54.25
CA LEU A 8 -5.63 38.72 54.09
C LEU A 8 -7.08 38.97 53.51
N PHE A 9 -7.88 37.90 53.30
CA PHE A 9 -9.35 37.81 53.07
C PHE A 9 -9.97 38.36 51.74
N ALA A 10 -11.20 37.98 51.28
CA ALA A 10 -11.91 36.67 51.17
C ALA A 10 -13.36 36.77 50.58
N ILE A 11 -13.93 35.61 50.19
CA ILE A 11 -15.38 35.24 50.13
C ILE A 11 -16.26 35.71 48.93
N LEU A 12 -17.29 34.88 48.64
CA LEU A 12 -18.22 34.89 47.49
C LEU A 12 -19.46 35.80 47.71
N LEU A 13 -20.16 36.21 46.64
CA LEU A 13 -21.53 35.72 46.28
C LEU A 13 -22.04 36.27 44.91
N LEU A 14 -23.25 35.86 44.50
CA LEU A 14 -23.81 35.94 43.13
C LEU A 14 -24.75 37.12 42.84
N GLY A 15 -24.91 37.44 41.54
CA GLY A 15 -26.07 38.13 40.93
C GLY A 15 -25.67 39.28 39.98
N SER A 16 -26.43 39.67 38.93
CA SER A 16 -27.53 39.02 38.18
C SER A 16 -28.01 39.94 37.03
N LEU A 17 -28.20 39.41 35.81
CA LEU A 17 -29.09 39.89 34.71
C LEU A 17 -29.01 41.36 34.17
N ALA A 18 -28.68 41.49 32.87
CA ALA A 18 -29.41 42.10 31.72
C ALA A 18 -30.32 43.39 31.90
N PRO A 19 -30.66 44.18 30.82
CA PRO A 19 -30.62 43.82 29.39
C PRO A 19 -30.20 44.90 28.33
N ALA A 20 -29.90 44.38 27.13
CA ALA A 20 -30.19 44.81 25.74
C ALA A 20 -30.28 46.30 25.28
N CYS A 21 -29.69 46.56 24.10
CA CYS A 21 -30.39 47.11 22.93
C CYS A 21 -29.69 46.70 21.60
N ALA A 22 -30.43 46.67 20.48
CA ALA A 22 -30.03 46.30 19.11
C ALA A 22 -30.88 47.16 18.11
N PRO A 23 -31.05 46.91 16.78
CA PRO A 23 -30.44 45.93 15.85
C PRO A 23 -30.11 46.45 14.40
N ASN A 24 -29.64 45.55 13.51
CA ASN A 24 -29.83 45.48 12.03
C ASN A 24 -29.36 46.61 11.04
N ALA A 25 -29.12 46.19 9.79
CA ALA A 25 -28.93 46.98 8.55
C ALA A 25 -29.83 46.41 7.41
N PRO A 26 -30.22 47.16 6.35
CA PRO A 26 -29.45 47.23 5.07
C PRO A 26 -29.61 48.58 4.27
N PRO A 27 -29.00 48.77 3.06
CA PRO A 27 -28.99 50.04 2.30
C PRO A 27 -30.02 50.16 1.15
N PRO A 28 -30.14 51.34 0.49
CA PRO A 28 -29.80 51.44 -0.95
C PRO A 28 -29.09 52.77 -1.36
N ASP A 29 -29.18 53.18 -2.64
CA ASP A 29 -28.14 53.86 -3.44
C ASP A 29 -28.43 55.34 -3.86
N GLU A 30 -27.49 55.91 -4.63
CA GLU A 30 -27.48 57.10 -5.50
C GLU A 30 -26.90 58.47 -5.03
N ALA A 31 -25.78 58.80 -5.68
CA ALA A 31 -25.46 60.10 -6.30
C ALA A 31 -25.18 61.37 -5.46
N ARG A 32 -23.89 61.64 -5.22
CA ARG A 32 -23.23 62.80 -5.86
C ARG A 32 -21.71 62.72 -5.94
N THR A 33 -21.19 62.97 -7.15
CA THR A 33 -19.76 63.13 -7.44
C THR A 33 -19.14 64.34 -6.73
N ARG A 34 -18.02 64.11 -6.04
CA ARG A 34 -16.94 65.10 -5.85
C ARG A 34 -15.59 64.44 -6.10
N SER A 35 -14.63 65.27 -6.50
CA SER A 35 -13.35 64.86 -7.07
C SER A 35 -12.48 64.01 -6.14
N LEU A 36 -11.82 63.01 -6.74
CA LEU A 36 -10.56 62.48 -6.25
C LEU A 36 -9.47 63.55 -6.38
N GLU A 37 -9.34 64.39 -5.36
CA GLU A 37 -8.09 65.09 -5.03
C GLU A 37 -7.61 64.61 -3.67
N SER A 38 -7.27 63.32 -3.58
CA SER A 38 -6.45 62.81 -2.50
C SER A 38 -5.10 63.51 -2.56
N GLN A 39 -4.82 64.40 -1.60
CA GLN A 39 -3.49 64.97 -1.46
C GLN A 39 -2.50 63.86 -1.16
N GLU A 40 -1.69 63.54 -2.17
CA GLU A 40 -0.63 62.55 -2.08
C GLU A 40 0.35 63.00 -0.98
N LEU A 41 0.44 62.21 0.10
CA LEU A 41 1.33 62.48 1.25
C LEU A 41 2.78 62.15 0.85
N ALA A 42 3.32 63.01 -0.01
CA ALA A 42 4.59 62.81 -0.70
C ALA A 42 5.72 62.40 0.26
N LEU A 43 6.38 61.30 -0.11
CA LEU A 43 7.58 60.76 0.53
C LEU A 43 8.71 61.80 0.56
N SER A 44 9.84 61.42 1.16
CA SER A 44 11.13 62.01 0.79
C SER A 44 11.31 61.89 -0.72
N SER A 45 11.52 63.02 -1.39
CA SER A 45 11.55 63.10 -2.85
C SER A 45 12.93 62.74 -3.38
N ILE A 46 13.04 61.76 -4.30
CA ILE A 46 14.33 61.30 -4.82
C ILE A 46 14.42 61.40 -6.34
N ASN A 47 15.54 61.92 -6.83
CA ASN A 47 15.91 61.93 -8.25
C ASN A 47 17.28 61.26 -8.40
N CYS A 48 17.27 60.11 -9.09
CA CYS A 48 18.40 59.21 -9.27
C CYS A 48 19.36 59.60 -10.40
N SER A 49 19.23 60.80 -10.96
CA SER A 49 20.20 61.37 -11.92
C SER A 49 21.56 61.53 -11.24
N GLU A 50 22.51 60.64 -11.57
CA GLU A 50 23.83 60.63 -10.94
C GLU A 50 24.72 61.79 -11.41
N SER A 51 25.52 62.33 -10.50
CA SER A 51 26.59 63.28 -10.81
C SER A 51 27.84 63.01 -9.95
N THR A 52 29.02 63.35 -10.45
CA THR A 52 30.28 63.22 -9.71
C THR A 52 30.63 64.50 -8.96
N ALA A 53 31.12 64.37 -7.74
CA ALA A 53 31.68 65.47 -6.94
C ALA A 53 33.01 65.05 -6.29
N THR A 54 33.66 66.00 -5.60
CA THR A 54 34.87 65.76 -4.80
C THR A 54 34.50 65.69 -3.32
N GLY A 55 34.49 64.47 -2.77
CA GLY A 55 34.36 64.21 -1.35
C GLY A 55 35.70 64.32 -0.62
N TYR A 56 35.65 64.40 0.71
CA TYR A 56 36.84 64.48 1.58
C TYR A 56 36.68 63.59 2.82
N ARG A 57 37.75 62.93 3.22
CA ARG A 57 37.85 62.14 4.46
C ARG A 57 39.23 62.37 5.07
N ASN A 58 39.29 62.83 6.32
CA ASN A 58 40.52 63.13 7.07
C ASN A 58 41.52 64.02 6.31
N GLY A 59 41.02 65.03 5.59
CA GLY A 59 41.80 65.95 4.75
C GLY A 59 42.11 65.46 3.34
N SER A 60 41.96 64.17 3.05
CA SER A 60 42.21 63.58 1.72
C SER A 60 40.97 63.66 0.83
N SER A 61 41.13 64.13 -0.42
CA SER A 61 40.05 64.22 -1.41
C SER A 61 39.85 62.91 -2.19
N PHE A 62 38.60 62.58 -2.52
CA PHE A 62 38.24 61.43 -3.36
C PHE A 62 37.04 61.76 -4.26
N THR A 63 36.83 60.99 -5.34
CA THR A 63 35.65 61.15 -6.21
C THR A 63 34.46 60.42 -5.61
N ILE A 64 33.31 61.11 -5.53
CA ILE A 64 32.06 60.58 -4.97
C ILE A 64 30.93 60.71 -5.98
N ARG A 65 30.01 59.74 -6.03
CA ARG A 65 28.79 59.78 -6.86
C ARG A 65 27.62 60.22 -5.99
N VAL A 66 26.89 61.24 -6.43
CA VAL A 66 25.75 61.81 -5.69
C VAL A 66 24.49 61.87 -6.55
N VAL A 67 23.37 61.55 -5.90
CA VAL A 67 22.00 61.71 -6.39
C VAL A 67 21.32 62.84 -5.59
N THR A 68 20.04 63.13 -5.86
CA THR A 68 19.30 64.18 -5.14
C THR A 68 18.16 63.61 -4.30
N VAL A 69 18.13 63.92 -3.00
CA VAL A 69 17.07 63.56 -2.04
C VAL A 69 16.59 64.81 -1.31
N ASP A 70 15.28 65.10 -1.32
CA ASP A 70 14.66 66.33 -0.79
C ASP A 70 15.36 67.63 -1.25
N GLY A 71 15.78 67.64 -2.52
CA GLY A 71 16.54 68.73 -3.12
C GLY A 71 17.99 68.88 -2.61
N LYS A 72 18.47 67.94 -1.78
CA LYS A 72 19.85 67.88 -1.27
C LYS A 72 20.67 66.88 -2.07
N LYS A 73 21.95 67.16 -2.31
CA LYS A 73 22.87 66.14 -2.81
C LYS A 73 23.14 65.12 -1.71
N VAL A 74 23.11 63.83 -2.04
CA VAL A 74 23.43 62.72 -1.13
C VAL A 74 24.24 61.69 -1.90
N GLU A 75 25.22 61.03 -1.25
CA GLU A 75 25.96 59.92 -1.85
C GLU A 75 25.01 58.78 -2.23
N LYS A 76 25.22 58.13 -3.39
CA LYS A 76 24.27 57.18 -3.98
C LYS A 76 23.84 56.05 -3.04
N ALA A 77 24.77 55.38 -2.35
CA ALA A 77 24.44 54.27 -1.45
C ALA A 77 23.76 54.76 -0.16
N THR A 78 24.23 55.88 0.40
CA THR A 78 23.66 56.58 1.55
C THR A 78 22.22 57.03 1.28
N ALA A 79 21.94 57.54 0.07
CA ALA A 79 20.61 57.90 -0.40
C ALA A 79 19.71 56.67 -0.50
N ASN A 80 20.24 55.56 -1.03
CA ASN A 80 19.50 54.31 -1.16
C ASN A 80 19.09 53.75 0.22
N ALA A 81 20.03 53.60 1.16
CA ALA A 81 19.75 53.13 2.50
C ALA A 81 18.78 54.07 3.26
N TYR A 82 18.92 55.39 3.05
CA TYR A 82 18.00 56.38 3.61
C TYR A 82 16.55 56.19 3.14
N MET A 83 16.31 55.90 1.85
CA MET A 83 14.95 55.72 1.34
C MET A 83 14.25 54.50 1.95
N VAL A 84 14.97 53.39 2.17
CA VAL A 84 14.41 52.20 2.84
C VAL A 84 14.09 52.50 4.31
N MET A 85 14.99 53.20 5.02
CA MET A 85 14.73 53.69 6.38
C MET A 85 13.53 54.66 6.45
N ALA A 86 13.38 55.54 5.45
CA ALA A 86 12.26 56.48 5.37
C ALA A 86 10.93 55.79 5.09
N GLN A 87 10.90 54.74 4.27
CA GLN A 87 9.69 53.93 4.06
C GLN A 87 9.29 53.18 5.33
N ALA A 88 10.25 52.57 6.04
CA ALA A 88 9.98 51.90 7.31
C ALA A 88 9.46 52.87 8.39
N ALA A 89 9.98 54.09 8.43
CA ALA A 89 9.45 55.15 9.29
C ALA A 89 8.02 55.55 8.89
N GLN A 90 7.74 55.69 7.59
CA GLN A 90 6.40 56.02 7.09
C GLN A 90 5.36 54.95 7.45
N ASN A 91 5.75 53.67 7.37
CA ASN A 91 4.91 52.55 7.79
C ASN A 91 4.64 52.56 9.31
N ALA A 92 5.52 53.17 10.10
CA ALA A 92 5.32 53.47 11.53
C ALA A 92 4.63 54.83 11.80
N GLY A 93 4.09 55.50 10.76
CA GLY A 93 3.39 56.78 10.88
C GLY A 93 4.30 58.01 10.99
N LEU A 94 5.60 57.90 10.68
CA LEU A 94 6.60 58.95 10.85
C LEU A 94 7.22 59.37 9.51
N GLN A 95 7.22 60.66 9.19
CA GLN A 95 7.84 61.18 7.96
C GLN A 95 9.26 61.66 8.21
N LEU A 96 10.26 60.92 7.72
CA LEU A 96 11.64 61.40 7.61
C LEU A 96 11.79 62.36 6.41
N ARG A 97 12.70 63.34 6.53
CA ARG A 97 13.14 64.25 5.45
C ARG A 97 14.61 64.61 5.60
N VAL A 98 15.33 64.77 4.48
CA VAL A 98 16.74 65.22 4.48
C VAL A 98 16.82 66.75 4.53
N VAL A 99 17.34 67.29 5.63
CA VAL A 99 17.54 68.73 5.83
C VAL A 99 18.83 69.21 5.14
N SER A 100 19.90 68.41 5.26
CA SER A 100 21.18 68.58 4.56
C SER A 100 21.87 67.21 4.42
N GLY A 101 22.64 67.04 3.35
CA GLY A 101 23.31 65.78 3.00
C GLY A 101 24.79 65.97 2.71
N PHE A 102 25.24 65.58 1.53
CA PHE A 102 26.58 65.84 1.05
C PHE A 102 26.85 67.35 0.92
N ARG A 103 28.00 67.80 1.43
CA ARG A 103 28.49 69.18 1.33
C ARG A 103 29.86 69.20 0.64
N THR A 104 30.08 70.13 -0.29
CA THR A 104 31.39 70.35 -0.92
C THR A 104 32.38 71.05 0.01
N TYR A 105 33.66 71.11 -0.40
CA TYR A 105 34.69 71.85 0.33
C TYR A 105 34.36 73.34 0.50
N ALA A 106 33.81 73.99 -0.54
CA ALA A 106 33.45 75.41 -0.50
C ALA A 106 32.27 75.67 0.46
N GLU A 107 31.25 74.81 0.46
CA GLU A 107 30.12 74.90 1.39
C GLU A 107 30.56 74.67 2.83
N GLN A 108 31.42 73.68 3.10
CA GLN A 108 31.98 73.48 4.43
C GLN A 108 32.93 74.63 4.85
N GLN A 109 33.65 75.26 3.91
CA GLN A 109 34.49 76.44 4.18
C GLN A 109 33.65 77.66 4.55
N TYR A 110 32.50 77.87 3.90
CA TYR A 110 31.55 78.89 4.30
C TYR A 110 31.04 78.63 5.73
N LEU A 111 30.59 77.41 6.05
CA LEU A 111 30.11 77.05 7.40
C LEU A 111 31.22 77.16 8.46
N TYR A 112 32.46 76.76 8.15
CA TYR A 112 33.59 76.91 9.06
C TYR A 112 33.93 78.39 9.32
N ASN A 113 33.87 79.23 8.28
CA ASN A 113 34.07 80.67 8.43
C ASN A 113 32.94 81.32 9.26
N CYS A 114 31.69 80.89 9.10
CA CYS A 114 30.56 81.34 9.94
C CYS A 114 30.78 80.99 11.42
N TYR A 115 31.28 79.78 11.70
CA TYR A 115 31.57 79.30 13.05
C TYR A 115 32.68 80.14 13.71
N ILE A 116 33.87 80.21 13.10
CA ILE A 116 35.04 80.83 13.76
C ILE A 116 34.96 82.36 13.87
N HIS A 117 34.15 83.03 13.04
CA HIS A 117 33.91 84.48 13.13
C HIS A 117 32.57 84.84 13.77
N CYS A 118 31.74 83.84 14.13
CA CYS A 118 30.43 84.01 14.77
C CYS A 118 29.47 84.96 14.02
N ASN A 119 29.62 85.08 12.69
CA ASN A 119 29.00 86.11 11.85
C ASN A 119 27.88 85.62 10.92
N CYS A 120 27.65 84.30 10.85
CA CYS A 120 26.54 83.68 10.13
C CYS A 120 26.19 82.31 10.74
N ASN A 121 25.14 81.64 10.23
CA ASN A 121 24.69 80.31 10.66
C ASN A 121 24.57 80.15 12.19
N ASN A 122 24.06 81.17 12.88
CA ASN A 122 23.90 81.22 14.34
C ASN A 122 25.15 80.85 15.17
N CYS A 123 26.36 80.99 14.60
CA CYS A 123 27.62 80.56 15.24
C CYS A 123 27.67 79.04 15.55
N ASN A 124 26.86 78.23 14.85
CA ASN A 124 26.80 76.78 14.99
C ASN A 124 28.19 76.16 14.74
N LEU A 125 28.50 75.11 15.51
CA LEU A 125 29.75 74.33 15.37
C LEU A 125 29.91 73.78 13.95
N ALA A 126 31.11 73.91 13.40
CA ALA A 126 31.46 73.38 12.09
C ALA A 126 32.87 72.80 12.09
N ALA A 127 33.03 71.61 11.50
CA ALA A 127 34.35 71.01 11.27
C ALA A 127 35.14 71.78 10.21
N ARG A 128 36.48 71.68 10.27
CA ARG A 128 37.38 72.25 9.26
C ARG A 128 37.11 71.65 7.87
N PRO A 129 37.23 72.43 6.78
CA PRO A 129 37.12 71.90 5.42
C PRO A 129 38.15 70.78 5.18
N GLY A 130 37.66 69.66 4.67
CA GLY A 130 38.40 68.40 4.53
C GLY A 130 38.11 67.38 5.65
N TYR A 131 37.48 67.79 6.75
CA TYR A 131 37.27 67.01 7.97
C TYR A 131 35.81 66.94 8.44
N SER A 132 34.85 67.36 7.62
CA SER A 132 33.41 67.25 7.91
C SER A 132 32.84 65.96 7.35
N ASN A 133 32.06 65.22 8.13
CA ASN A 133 31.45 63.95 7.68
C ASN A 133 30.37 64.15 6.61
N HIS A 134 29.87 65.37 6.38
CA HIS A 134 29.07 65.69 5.20
C HIS A 134 29.90 65.77 3.92
N GLN A 135 31.21 66.04 4.01
CA GLN A 135 32.10 65.96 2.86
C GLN A 135 32.48 64.51 2.51
N SER A 136 32.32 63.57 3.45
CA SER A 136 32.50 62.14 3.14
C SER A 136 31.27 61.54 2.42
N GLY A 137 30.13 62.26 2.43
CA GLY A 137 28.86 61.85 1.83
C GLY A 137 28.00 60.94 2.71
N HIS A 138 28.57 60.37 3.77
CA HIS A 138 27.91 59.43 4.68
C HIS A 138 26.97 60.09 5.70
N ALA A 139 27.10 61.40 5.95
CA ALA A 139 26.30 62.12 6.94
C ALA A 139 25.04 62.79 6.36
N LEU A 140 23.92 62.61 7.05
CA LEU A 140 22.63 63.27 6.82
C LEU A 140 22.19 64.04 8.06
N ASP A 141 21.74 65.28 7.86
CA ASP A 141 20.92 66.01 8.83
C ASP A 141 19.45 65.66 8.57
N LEU A 142 18.79 65.03 9.54
CA LEU A 142 17.39 64.59 9.45
C LEU A 142 16.46 65.49 10.27
N ASN A 143 15.19 65.54 9.88
CA ASN A 143 14.12 66.35 10.48
C ASN A 143 13.65 65.89 11.88
N THR A 144 14.55 65.43 12.75
CA THR A 144 14.21 64.77 14.02
C THR A 144 13.52 65.68 15.04
N GLY A 145 13.67 67.01 14.91
CA GLY A 145 12.96 67.98 15.75
C GLY A 145 13.49 68.15 17.18
N GLY A 146 14.57 67.43 17.54
CA GLY A 146 15.20 67.50 18.86
C GLY A 146 15.35 66.15 19.54
N PHE A 147 15.89 66.16 20.76
CA PHE A 147 15.99 64.97 21.60
C PHE A 147 14.62 64.56 22.16
N GLY A 148 14.35 63.25 22.22
CA GLY A 148 13.15 62.69 22.85
C GLY A 148 11.86 62.74 22.02
N THR A 149 11.90 63.29 20.79
CA THR A 149 10.76 63.29 19.87
C THR A 149 10.45 61.89 19.33
N SER A 150 9.27 61.71 18.72
CA SER A 150 8.90 60.44 18.07
C SER A 150 9.91 60.00 17.00
N ILE A 151 10.33 60.92 16.12
CA ILE A 151 11.33 60.63 15.07
C ILE A 151 12.70 60.33 15.68
N TYR A 152 13.16 61.08 16.67
CA TYR A 152 14.44 60.82 17.34
C TYR A 152 14.45 59.47 18.06
N ASN A 153 13.37 59.13 18.77
CA ASN A 153 13.24 57.87 19.49
C ASN A 153 13.19 56.69 18.51
N TRP A 154 12.45 56.82 17.40
CA TRP A 154 12.39 55.80 16.36
C TRP A 154 13.75 55.58 15.70
N LEU A 155 14.47 56.64 15.31
CA LEU A 155 15.82 56.52 14.75
C LEU A 155 16.81 55.92 15.77
N THR A 156 16.65 56.22 17.07
CA THR A 156 17.47 55.64 18.14
C THR A 156 17.19 54.14 18.35
N ALA A 157 15.96 53.68 18.13
CA ALA A 157 15.59 52.26 18.23
C ALA A 157 15.86 51.45 16.95
N HIS A 158 15.75 52.08 15.77
CA HIS A 158 15.71 51.37 14.48
C HIS A 158 16.79 51.79 13.48
N GLY A 159 17.38 52.99 13.58
CA GLY A 159 18.32 53.51 12.56
C GLY A 159 19.54 52.61 12.33
N ALA A 160 20.03 51.96 13.39
CA ALA A 160 21.14 51.01 13.32
C ALA A 160 20.83 49.78 12.44
N ALA A 161 19.55 49.35 12.37
CA ALA A 161 19.13 48.27 11.48
C ALA A 161 19.22 48.66 9.99
N TYR A 162 19.26 49.97 9.68
CA TYR A 162 19.45 50.50 8.33
C TYR A 162 20.90 51.00 8.10
N GLY A 163 21.85 50.64 8.96
CA GLY A 163 23.25 51.07 8.89
C GLY A 163 23.50 52.52 9.34
N PHE A 164 22.47 53.24 9.82
CA PHE A 164 22.60 54.63 10.30
C PHE A 164 22.95 54.69 11.80
N SER A 165 23.92 55.53 12.14
CA SER A 165 24.42 55.69 13.51
C SER A 165 24.53 57.17 13.90
N ARG A 166 24.21 57.50 15.16
CA ARG A 166 24.28 58.88 15.67
C ARG A 166 25.66 59.17 16.26
N THR A 167 26.63 59.40 15.39
CA THR A 167 28.06 59.57 15.68
C THR A 167 28.41 60.83 16.49
N VAL A 168 27.55 61.84 16.50
CA VAL A 168 27.77 63.13 17.19
C VAL A 168 26.81 63.23 18.39
N PRO A 169 27.25 62.94 19.64
CA PRO A 169 26.33 62.77 20.77
C PRO A 169 25.52 64.02 21.13
N SER A 170 26.02 65.22 20.82
CA SER A 170 25.34 66.51 21.01
C SER A 170 24.24 66.82 20.00
N GLU A 171 24.19 66.14 18.85
CA GLU A 171 23.31 66.50 17.74
C GLU A 171 22.25 65.42 17.50
N SER A 172 20.97 65.78 17.67
CA SER A 172 19.84 64.85 17.54
C SER A 172 19.41 64.61 16.08
N TRP A 173 19.86 65.46 15.17
CA TRP A 173 19.57 65.44 13.73
C TRP A 173 20.67 64.78 12.89
N HIS A 174 21.89 64.66 13.41
CA HIS A 174 23.07 64.21 12.65
C HIS A 174 23.22 62.68 12.69
N TRP A 175 23.02 62.02 11.55
CA TRP A 175 23.10 60.56 11.41
C TRP A 175 24.04 60.16 10.26
N GLU A 176 24.88 59.15 10.48
CA GLU A 176 25.86 58.69 9.50
C GLU A 176 25.66 57.22 9.12
N TRP A 177 25.59 56.96 7.82
CA TRP A 177 25.55 55.60 7.25
C TRP A 177 26.96 55.13 6.88
N TRP A 178 27.47 54.12 7.58
CA TRP A 178 28.83 53.58 7.36
C TRP A 178 28.84 52.21 6.67
N GLY A 179 27.71 51.78 6.11
CA GLY A 179 27.50 50.45 5.57
C GLY A 179 26.53 49.61 6.41
N GLY A 180 26.04 48.52 5.83
CA GLY A 180 25.01 47.68 6.44
C GLY A 180 23.58 48.18 6.24
N GLY A 181 22.63 47.39 6.75
CA GLY A 181 21.19 47.56 6.55
C GLY A 181 20.64 46.89 5.28
N PRO A 182 19.31 46.80 5.13
CA PRO A 182 18.62 46.06 4.06
C PRO A 182 18.59 46.82 2.71
N GLY A 183 19.78 47.20 2.23
CA GLY A 183 20.09 47.59 0.85
C GLY A 183 19.06 48.45 0.08
N GLY A 184 18.74 47.97 -1.13
CA GLY A 184 17.49 48.18 -1.87
C GLY A 184 17.02 49.55 -2.36
N GLY A 185 17.62 50.67 -1.99
CA GLY A 185 17.06 51.97 -2.38
C GLY A 185 16.96 52.24 -3.90
N PRO A 186 16.05 53.15 -4.31
CA PRO A 186 15.48 53.20 -5.66
C PRO A 186 16.42 53.71 -6.77
N CYS A 187 17.65 54.13 -6.46
CA CYS A 187 18.61 54.61 -7.46
C CYS A 187 19.56 53.53 -7.98
N GLY A 188 19.18 52.26 -7.92
CA GLY A 188 20.04 51.12 -8.32
C GLY A 188 19.42 50.17 -9.35
N ALA A 189 19.74 50.35 -10.64
CA ALA A 189 19.64 49.30 -11.65
C ALA A 189 20.81 48.29 -11.55
N GLN A 190 21.15 47.87 -10.32
CA GLN A 190 22.38 47.13 -9.99
C GLN A 190 22.19 46.05 -8.91
N TYR A 191 20.95 45.76 -8.54
CA TYR A 191 20.59 44.63 -7.66
C TYR A 191 19.77 43.62 -8.45
N PRO A 192 19.93 42.30 -8.26
CA PRO A 192 19.05 41.32 -8.85
C PRO A 192 17.62 41.49 -8.32
N ASN A 193 16.64 41.31 -9.20
CA ASN A 193 15.23 41.34 -8.87
C ASN A 193 14.63 39.98 -9.25
N LEU A 194 14.94 38.98 -8.42
CA LEU A 194 14.43 37.63 -8.58
C LEU A 194 12.95 37.54 -8.21
N SER A 195 12.18 36.88 -9.06
CA SER A 195 10.84 36.36 -8.81
C SER A 195 10.82 34.83 -8.97
N VAL A 196 9.82 34.18 -8.39
CA VAL A 196 9.61 32.73 -8.51
C VAL A 196 8.16 32.43 -8.90
N GLU A 197 7.98 31.45 -9.79
CA GLU A 197 6.69 30.97 -10.29
C GLU A 197 6.69 29.43 -10.24
N VAL A 198 5.55 28.82 -9.92
CA VAL A 198 5.35 27.37 -10.05
C VAL A 198 4.30 27.12 -11.13
N ARG A 199 4.70 26.45 -12.20
CA ARG A 199 3.81 25.93 -13.23
C ARG A 199 3.72 24.42 -13.11
N THR A 200 2.52 23.88 -13.22
CA THR A 200 2.27 22.45 -13.24
C THR A 200 1.40 22.12 -14.43
N TYR A 201 1.68 21.02 -15.11
CA TYR A 201 0.92 20.58 -16.26
C TYR A 201 0.86 19.05 -16.35
N PRO A 202 -0.31 18.49 -16.73
CA PRO A 202 -0.51 17.03 -16.83
C PRO A 202 0.25 16.44 -18.04
N PRO A 203 0.22 15.10 -18.21
CA PRO A 203 0.56 14.46 -19.47
C PRO A 203 -0.17 15.07 -20.68
N SER A 204 0.45 15.00 -21.86
CA SER A 204 -0.16 15.55 -23.07
C SER A 204 -1.48 14.86 -23.40
N GLY A 205 -2.48 15.64 -23.82
CA GLY A 205 -3.84 15.16 -24.13
C GLY A 205 -4.82 15.15 -22.95
N GLN A 206 -4.35 15.30 -21.70
CA GLN A 206 -5.21 15.40 -20.52
C GLN A 206 -5.48 16.89 -20.18
N SER A 207 -6.72 17.21 -19.78
CA SER A 207 -7.04 18.55 -19.24
C SER A 207 -6.41 18.70 -17.85
N ALA A 208 -6.02 19.93 -17.47
CA ALA A 208 -5.54 20.20 -16.12
C ALA A 208 -6.69 20.25 -15.08
N ASP A 209 -7.88 20.62 -15.53
CA ASP A 209 -9.16 20.57 -14.80
C ASP A 209 -10.08 19.66 -15.65
N PHE A 210 -10.36 18.46 -15.15
CA PHE A 210 -11.26 17.47 -15.75
C PHE A 210 -12.41 17.06 -14.80
N ARG A 211 -12.44 17.60 -13.58
CA ARG A 211 -13.52 17.53 -12.60
C ARG A 211 -13.94 18.96 -12.22
N PRO A 212 -14.68 19.68 -13.11
CA PRO A 212 -15.03 21.09 -12.92
C PRO A 212 -16.18 21.31 -11.91
N GLU A 213 -16.15 20.59 -10.78
CA GLU A 213 -17.24 20.45 -9.81
C GLU A 213 -16.76 20.87 -8.41
N GLY A 214 -17.13 22.07 -7.96
CA GLY A 214 -16.82 22.52 -6.61
C GLY A 214 -15.43 23.14 -6.45
N SER A 215 -14.64 22.66 -5.49
CA SER A 215 -13.39 23.28 -5.04
C SER A 215 -12.19 22.97 -5.93
N SER A 216 -12.26 21.91 -6.72
CA SER A 216 -11.28 21.52 -7.74
C SER A 216 -11.24 22.47 -8.95
N SER A 217 -12.24 23.32 -9.14
CA SER A 217 -12.30 24.17 -10.34
C SER A 217 -11.16 25.20 -10.36
N GLY A 218 -10.25 25.05 -11.34
CA GLY A 218 -9.01 25.81 -11.44
C GLY A 218 -7.84 25.30 -10.57
N VAL A 219 -8.04 24.22 -9.80
CA VAL A 219 -6.98 23.37 -9.25
C VAL A 219 -6.46 22.45 -10.38
N MET A 220 -5.35 21.74 -10.15
CA MET A 220 -4.87 20.75 -11.11
C MET A 220 -5.25 19.33 -10.66
N ASP A 221 -6.18 18.73 -11.38
CA ASP A 221 -6.64 17.37 -11.17
C ASP A 221 -5.59 16.34 -11.59
N LEU A 222 -5.47 15.29 -10.78
CA LEU A 222 -4.58 14.15 -10.96
C LEU A 222 -5.29 12.87 -10.54
N TYR A 223 -4.69 11.73 -10.91
CA TYR A 223 -5.08 10.43 -10.38
C TYR A 223 -3.90 9.79 -9.65
N ALA A 224 -4.18 8.97 -8.64
CA ALA A 224 -3.16 8.13 -8.00
C ALA A 224 -2.43 7.25 -9.05
N GLY A 225 -1.10 7.19 -8.92
CA GLY A 225 -0.18 6.59 -9.88
C GLY A 225 0.21 7.48 -11.08
N GLN A 226 -0.43 8.63 -11.29
CA GLN A 226 -0.17 9.49 -12.45
C GLN A 226 1.10 10.34 -12.28
N GLU A 227 1.94 10.38 -13.31
CA GLU A 227 3.03 11.35 -13.39
C GLU A 227 2.62 12.62 -14.14
N PHE A 228 3.20 13.75 -13.74
CA PHE A 228 2.99 15.08 -14.29
C PHE A 228 4.27 15.91 -14.17
N VAL A 229 4.28 17.12 -14.72
CA VAL A 229 5.46 17.99 -14.65
C VAL A 229 5.23 19.14 -13.68
N THR A 230 6.22 19.40 -12.83
CA THR A 230 6.32 20.61 -12.00
C THR A 230 7.51 21.43 -12.47
N GLU A 231 7.28 22.62 -13.03
CA GLU A 231 8.31 23.60 -13.35
C GLU A 231 8.36 24.70 -12.31
N ILE A 232 9.50 24.80 -11.62
CA ILE A 232 9.84 25.92 -10.75
C ILE A 232 10.68 26.89 -11.58
N ILE A 233 10.12 28.04 -11.92
CA ILE A 233 10.78 29.05 -12.73
C ILE A 233 11.24 30.18 -11.81
N VAL A 234 12.54 30.44 -11.77
CA VAL A 234 13.13 31.62 -11.12
C VAL A 234 13.60 32.56 -12.22
N ARG A 235 13.29 33.86 -12.10
CA ARG A 235 13.62 34.86 -13.13
C ARG A 235 14.19 36.12 -12.52
N ASN A 236 15.28 36.63 -13.09
CA ASN A 236 15.79 37.97 -12.83
C ASN A 236 15.19 38.99 -13.80
N ALA A 237 14.75 40.16 -13.33
CA ALA A 237 14.16 41.17 -14.22
C ALA A 237 15.16 41.72 -15.26
N ALA A 238 14.70 42.06 -16.46
CA ALA A 238 15.54 42.54 -17.57
C ALA A 238 16.26 43.88 -17.31
N ASN A 239 15.78 44.66 -16.33
CA ASN A 239 16.36 45.92 -15.87
C ASN A 239 17.09 45.82 -14.52
N ALA A 240 17.30 44.60 -14.02
CA ALA A 240 18.01 44.34 -12.77
C ALA A 240 19.53 44.29 -12.94
N GLY A 241 20.26 44.24 -11.83
CA GLY A 241 21.65 43.78 -11.83
C GLY A 241 21.75 42.26 -11.95
N PRO A 242 22.92 41.71 -12.31
CA PRO A 242 23.19 40.28 -12.14
C PRO A 242 23.30 39.92 -10.65
N THR A 243 23.21 38.63 -10.32
CA THR A 243 23.66 38.14 -9.00
C THR A 243 25.20 38.12 -8.92
N GLN A 244 25.76 37.89 -7.74
CA GLN A 244 27.22 37.87 -7.56
C GLN A 244 27.85 36.60 -8.15
N SER A 245 29.01 36.76 -8.77
CA SER A 245 29.81 35.67 -9.37
C SER A 245 30.57 34.91 -8.29
N GLY A 246 29.92 33.91 -7.69
CA GLY A 246 30.55 33.00 -6.72
C GLY A 246 29.57 32.26 -5.81
N ASP A 247 28.35 32.79 -5.64
CA ASP A 247 27.34 32.24 -4.75
C ASP A 247 26.07 31.83 -5.51
N ASP A 248 25.59 30.62 -5.25
CA ASP A 248 24.36 30.09 -5.84
C ASP A 248 23.10 30.80 -5.31
N VAL A 249 22.08 30.88 -6.16
CA VAL A 249 20.70 31.08 -5.69
C VAL A 249 20.18 29.75 -5.16
N LYS A 250 19.87 29.68 -3.87
CA LYS A 250 19.20 28.52 -3.25
C LYS A 250 17.68 28.69 -3.35
N VAL A 251 17.02 27.75 -4.00
CA VAL A 251 15.56 27.60 -4.05
C VAL A 251 15.16 26.56 -3.00
N GLY A 252 14.28 26.93 -2.06
CA GLY A 252 13.61 25.98 -1.18
C GLY A 252 12.41 25.38 -1.89
N VAL A 253 12.33 24.06 -1.93
CA VAL A 253 11.30 23.29 -2.63
C VAL A 253 10.70 22.26 -1.69
N TRP A 254 9.38 22.14 -1.68
CA TRP A 254 8.65 21.18 -0.88
C TRP A 254 7.40 20.68 -1.62
N PHE A 255 7.21 19.37 -1.60
CA PHE A 255 6.04 18.64 -2.09
C PHE A 255 5.36 17.95 -0.90
N GLU A 256 4.02 17.93 -0.89
CA GLU A 256 3.23 17.32 0.17
C GLU A 256 3.35 15.79 0.15
N THR A 257 4.02 15.22 1.15
CA THR A 257 4.18 13.77 1.32
C THR A 257 3.15 13.22 2.32
N PRO A 258 2.46 12.09 2.04
CA PRO A 258 2.80 11.09 1.03
C PRO A 258 2.16 11.30 -0.35
N TYR A 259 1.28 12.28 -0.49
CA TYR A 259 0.37 12.48 -1.63
C TYR A 259 1.10 12.71 -2.96
N ILE A 260 2.14 13.54 -2.97
CA ILE A 260 2.94 13.90 -4.13
C ILE A 260 4.41 13.58 -3.85
N THR A 261 5.14 13.10 -4.87
CA THR A 261 6.59 12.88 -4.76
C THR A 261 7.31 13.21 -6.06
N PRO A 262 8.38 14.02 -6.04
CA PRO A 262 9.23 14.20 -7.21
C PRO A 262 10.00 12.91 -7.53
N VAL A 263 9.98 12.47 -8.78
CA VAL A 263 10.62 11.24 -9.26
C VAL A 263 12.00 11.53 -9.85
N SER A 264 12.11 12.62 -10.61
CA SER A 264 13.39 13.09 -11.13
C SER A 264 13.37 14.59 -11.39
N TYR A 265 14.53 15.21 -11.62
CA TYR A 265 14.59 16.59 -12.08
C TYR A 265 15.77 16.90 -13.01
N ARG A 266 15.62 18.00 -13.75
CA ARG A 266 16.68 18.66 -14.56
C ARG A 266 16.61 20.18 -14.37
N ILE A 267 17.76 20.85 -14.35
CA ILE A 267 17.86 22.32 -14.28
C ILE A 267 18.21 22.89 -15.67
N TYR A 268 17.47 23.93 -16.08
CA TYR A 268 17.60 24.61 -17.37
C TYR A 268 17.81 26.12 -17.20
N THR A 269 18.41 26.76 -18.19
CA THR A 269 18.48 28.23 -18.37
C THR A 269 17.88 28.63 -19.73
N ASP A 270 17.37 29.85 -19.85
CA ASP A 270 17.02 30.48 -21.13
C ASP A 270 18.16 31.31 -21.76
N TYR A 271 19.37 31.28 -21.16
CA TYR A 271 20.60 31.81 -21.75
C TYR A 271 20.91 31.11 -23.09
N PRO A 272 21.35 31.82 -24.15
CA PRO A 272 21.62 33.27 -24.24
C PRO A 272 20.42 34.12 -24.68
N HIS A 273 19.21 33.56 -24.76
CA HIS A 273 18.04 34.18 -25.37
C HIS A 273 17.26 35.09 -24.42
N PHE A 274 17.19 34.75 -23.13
CA PHE A 274 16.51 35.53 -22.08
C PHE A 274 15.02 35.81 -22.35
N ASP A 275 14.33 34.85 -22.99
CA ASP A 275 12.96 34.97 -23.48
C ASP A 275 11.94 34.01 -22.83
N LEU A 276 12.36 33.17 -21.87
CA LEU A 276 11.56 32.13 -21.19
C LEU A 276 10.94 31.05 -22.12
N SER A 277 11.26 31.04 -23.41
CA SER A 277 10.70 30.12 -24.41
C SER A 277 11.74 29.13 -24.94
N HIS A 278 12.96 29.58 -25.18
CA HIS A 278 14.11 28.72 -25.47
C HIS A 278 14.74 28.26 -24.15
N TRP A 279 15.07 26.97 -24.04
CA TRP A 279 15.63 26.37 -22.82
C TRP A 279 16.77 25.40 -23.16
N VAL A 280 17.90 25.54 -22.48
CA VAL A 280 19.05 24.63 -22.55
C VAL A 280 19.43 24.14 -21.15
N ILE A 281 20.14 23.02 -21.04
CA ILE A 281 20.57 22.49 -19.73
C ILE A 281 21.53 23.49 -19.07
N SER A 282 21.24 23.85 -17.82
CA SER A 282 22.05 24.77 -17.01
C SER A 282 23.15 24.00 -16.29
N ASN A 283 24.31 24.63 -16.04
CA ASN A 283 25.42 24.00 -15.33
C ASN A 283 25.08 23.65 -13.86
N ALA A 284 24.06 24.26 -13.26
CA ALA A 284 23.50 23.84 -11.97
C ALA A 284 22.93 22.43 -11.99
N ASP A 285 22.60 21.86 -13.15
CA ASP A 285 22.22 20.46 -13.21
C ASP A 285 23.37 19.54 -12.76
N SER A 286 24.63 19.95 -12.95
CA SER A 286 25.82 19.24 -12.46
C SER A 286 26.31 19.62 -11.06
N ILE A 287 25.62 20.52 -10.33
CA ILE A 287 26.04 20.87 -8.96
C ILE A 287 25.80 19.69 -8.01
N ALA A 288 26.89 19.05 -7.57
CA ALA A 288 26.89 17.90 -6.65
C ALA A 288 26.33 18.21 -5.24
N ALA A 289 26.12 19.48 -4.91
CA ALA A 289 25.46 19.92 -3.67
C ALA A 289 23.93 20.05 -3.79
N ASN A 290 23.34 19.58 -4.89
CA ASN A 290 21.90 19.45 -5.09
C ASN A 290 21.43 18.00 -4.83
N PRO A 291 20.14 17.77 -4.50
CA PRO A 291 19.62 16.42 -4.24
C PRO A 291 19.81 15.43 -5.41
N PRO A 292 19.86 14.10 -5.15
CA PRO A 292 20.03 13.10 -6.19
C PRO A 292 18.97 13.19 -7.31
N LYS A 293 19.41 13.08 -8.57
CA LYS A 293 18.53 13.23 -9.75
C LYS A 293 17.42 12.18 -9.86
N THR A 294 17.58 11.04 -9.20
CA THR A 294 16.69 9.87 -9.23
C THR A 294 16.03 9.58 -7.89
N ALA A 295 16.26 10.44 -6.89
CA ALA A 295 15.59 10.46 -5.60
C ALA A 295 15.56 11.91 -5.09
N PRO A 296 14.84 12.82 -5.77
CA PRO A 296 14.75 14.21 -5.35
C PRO A 296 13.99 14.32 -4.03
N THR A 297 14.36 15.27 -3.20
CA THR A 297 13.77 15.45 -1.86
C THR A 297 13.37 16.88 -1.60
N ASN A 298 12.51 17.08 -0.60
CA ASN A 298 12.17 18.41 -0.08
C ASN A 298 13.43 19.04 0.54
N GLY A 299 13.79 20.26 0.15
CA GLY A 299 15.06 20.87 0.54
C GLY A 299 15.53 22.01 -0.37
N ALA A 300 16.85 22.24 -0.37
CA ALA A 300 17.49 23.32 -1.13
C ALA A 300 18.03 22.84 -2.49
N TYR A 301 17.68 23.56 -3.55
CA TYR A 301 18.19 23.39 -4.91
C TYR A 301 18.96 24.63 -5.33
N ARG A 302 20.25 24.48 -5.66
CA ARG A 302 21.14 25.54 -6.10
C ARG A 302 21.03 25.75 -7.60
N MET A 303 20.93 27.01 -8.00
CA MET A 303 21.06 27.50 -9.36
C MET A 303 22.29 28.42 -9.41
N GLU A 304 23.08 28.42 -10.50
CA GLU A 304 24.18 29.37 -10.63
C GLU A 304 23.72 30.84 -10.75
N HIS A 305 24.67 31.75 -10.90
CA HIS A 305 24.41 33.17 -11.10
C HIS A 305 23.42 33.48 -12.25
N PHE A 306 22.65 34.56 -12.07
CA PHE A 306 21.67 35.05 -13.05
C PHE A 306 22.17 36.35 -13.70
N ALA A 307 22.10 36.42 -15.02
CA ALA A 307 22.20 37.65 -15.79
C ALA A 307 20.91 38.50 -15.69
N PRO A 308 20.91 39.79 -16.08
CA PRO A 308 19.68 40.57 -16.21
C PRO A 308 18.75 39.98 -17.27
N GLY A 309 17.50 39.71 -16.90
CA GLY A 309 16.47 39.13 -17.78
C GLY A 309 16.36 37.61 -17.74
N GLU A 310 17.41 36.92 -17.28
CA GLU A 310 17.53 35.46 -17.34
C GLU A 310 16.47 34.74 -16.50
N GLY A 311 15.89 33.71 -17.11
CA GLY A 311 15.12 32.66 -16.44
C GLY A 311 15.94 31.39 -16.30
N LYS A 312 15.88 30.77 -15.12
CA LYS A 312 16.31 29.39 -14.90
C LYS A 312 15.14 28.60 -14.33
N LYS A 313 15.04 27.32 -14.66
CA LYS A 313 13.98 26.45 -14.11
C LYS A 313 14.47 25.11 -13.66
N ILE A 314 13.93 24.64 -12.53
CA ILE A 314 13.98 23.22 -12.17
C ILE A 314 12.71 22.59 -12.73
N ARG A 315 12.85 21.62 -13.63
CA ARG A 315 11.76 20.83 -14.18
C ARG A 315 11.79 19.46 -13.49
N PHE A 316 10.81 19.20 -12.63
CA PHE A 316 10.60 17.90 -12.02
C PHE A 316 9.64 17.06 -12.87
N VAL A 317 9.94 15.76 -12.98
CA VAL A 317 8.88 14.75 -13.15
C VAL A 317 8.37 14.45 -11.75
N THR A 318 7.06 14.56 -11.56
CA THR A 318 6.40 14.45 -10.25
C THR A 318 5.29 13.41 -10.34
N ARG A 319 5.14 12.56 -9.32
CA ARG A 319 4.10 11.53 -9.26
C ARG A 319 3.07 11.86 -8.19
N ALA A 320 1.79 11.70 -8.52
CA ALA A 320 0.71 11.59 -7.56
C ALA A 320 0.65 10.13 -7.06
N ASN A 321 0.82 9.92 -5.76
CA ASN A 321 0.94 8.58 -5.18
C ASN A 321 -0.40 8.05 -4.66
N GLN A 322 -1.13 8.87 -3.91
CA GLN A 322 -2.30 8.46 -3.14
C GLN A 322 -3.39 9.54 -3.11
N TYR A 323 -4.60 9.15 -2.71
CA TYR A 323 -5.76 10.02 -2.57
C TYR A 323 -5.48 11.25 -1.70
N SER A 324 -5.82 12.47 -2.17
CA SER A 324 -5.55 13.73 -1.46
C SER A 324 -6.75 14.64 -1.20
N ILE A 325 -7.89 14.41 -1.88
CA ILE A 325 -9.06 15.29 -1.77
C ILE A 325 -9.47 15.40 -0.29
N GLY A 326 -9.57 16.63 0.20
CA GLY A 326 -9.91 16.95 1.59
C GLY A 326 -8.92 16.53 2.68
N GLN A 327 -7.94 15.67 2.37
CA GLN A 327 -6.98 15.08 3.31
C GLN A 327 -5.67 15.88 3.45
N VAL A 328 -5.54 17.04 2.81
CA VAL A 328 -4.31 17.86 2.75
C VAL A 328 -4.55 19.30 3.21
N ASP A 329 -3.61 19.90 3.96
CA ASP A 329 -3.56 21.36 4.11
C ASP A 329 -3.00 21.98 2.83
N HIS A 330 -3.85 22.29 1.84
CA HIS A 330 -3.40 22.99 0.64
C HIS A 330 -2.59 24.26 1.01
N PRO A 331 -1.42 24.52 0.39
CA PRO A 331 -1.07 24.03 -0.94
C PRO A 331 0.00 22.92 -1.00
N ASP A 332 -0.14 22.07 -2.00
CA ASP A 332 0.53 20.78 -2.16
C ASP A 332 1.97 20.87 -2.69
N VAL A 333 2.30 21.95 -3.42
CA VAL A 333 3.66 22.27 -3.86
C VAL A 333 4.01 23.68 -3.38
N ARG A 334 5.02 23.81 -2.53
CA ARG A 334 5.46 25.05 -1.86
C ARG A 334 6.89 25.39 -2.25
N VAL A 335 7.12 26.60 -2.75
CA VAL A 335 8.43 27.02 -3.28
C VAL A 335 8.80 28.44 -2.86
N TRP A 336 10.04 28.63 -2.41
CA TRP A 336 10.58 29.92 -2.00
C TRP A 336 12.04 30.10 -2.43
N LEU A 337 12.57 31.32 -2.46
CA LEU A 337 14.03 31.48 -2.43
C LEU A 337 14.53 31.40 -0.98
N TRP A 338 15.36 30.39 -0.73
CA TRP A 338 16.04 30.19 0.55
C TRP A 338 17.12 31.25 0.76
N HIS A 339 17.93 31.53 -0.27
CA HIS A 339 19.03 32.49 -0.17
C HIS A 339 19.58 32.91 -1.54
N ALA A 340 20.11 34.13 -1.65
CA ALA A 340 21.23 34.41 -2.56
C ALA A 340 22.10 35.52 -1.97
N ALA A 341 23.42 35.34 -2.04
CA ALA A 341 24.37 36.09 -1.22
C ALA A 341 24.36 37.60 -1.49
N GLY A 342 24.41 38.39 -0.41
CA GLY A 342 24.41 39.85 -0.44
C GLY A 342 23.12 40.51 -0.90
N TYR A 343 22.08 39.75 -1.26
CA TYR A 343 20.83 40.28 -1.82
C TYR A 343 19.55 39.77 -1.16
N TYR A 344 19.59 38.63 -0.47
CA TYR A 344 18.45 38.05 0.24
C TYR A 344 18.89 37.44 1.57
N GLY A 345 18.00 37.48 2.57
CA GLY A 345 18.20 36.79 3.84
C GLY A 345 18.26 35.27 3.71
N GLU A 346 18.28 34.56 4.83
CA GLU A 346 18.13 33.11 4.86
C GLU A 346 16.69 32.73 5.25
N GLN A 347 16.02 31.97 4.38
CA GLN A 347 14.69 31.41 4.58
C GLN A 347 14.76 29.89 4.62
N THR A 348 14.68 29.29 5.81
CA THR A 348 14.78 27.83 5.98
C THR A 348 13.43 27.12 5.81
N SER A 349 12.30 27.81 6.02
CA SER A 349 10.95 27.26 5.86
C SER A 349 10.01 28.19 5.08
N TRP A 350 8.96 27.64 4.46
CA TRP A 350 7.88 28.40 3.81
C TRP A 350 7.24 29.48 4.71
N GLY A 351 7.20 29.25 6.02
CA GLY A 351 6.52 30.10 7.01
C GLY A 351 7.38 31.22 7.61
N ASP A 352 8.69 31.22 7.40
CA ASP A 352 9.59 32.17 8.07
C ASP A 352 9.26 33.63 7.70
N ALA A 353 9.55 34.56 8.59
CA ALA A 353 9.52 35.98 8.27
C ALA A 353 10.75 36.34 7.40
N VAL A 354 10.52 36.63 6.13
CA VAL A 354 11.55 37.15 5.22
C VAL A 354 11.17 38.58 4.86
N GLU A 355 12.14 39.47 4.97
CA GLU A 355 12.03 40.82 4.44
C GLU A 355 11.66 40.71 2.95
N THR A 356 10.58 41.38 2.53
CA THR A 356 10.20 41.47 1.12
C THR A 356 11.43 41.82 0.29
N ASN A 357 11.52 41.32 -0.95
CA ASN A 357 12.70 41.62 -1.75
C ASN A 357 12.88 43.15 -1.87
N HIS A 358 14.08 43.58 -2.24
CA HIS A 358 14.41 45.00 -2.37
C HIS A 358 13.53 45.81 -3.37
N ALA A 359 12.59 45.17 -4.07
CA ALA A 359 11.56 45.76 -4.93
C ALA A 359 10.10 45.53 -4.44
N GLY A 360 9.90 44.95 -3.26
CA GLY A 360 8.59 44.70 -2.64
C GLY A 360 7.94 43.35 -2.95
N HIS A 361 8.57 42.46 -3.71
CA HIS A 361 7.98 41.17 -4.10
C HIS A 361 8.07 40.12 -2.99
N VAL A 362 7.01 39.31 -2.88
CA VAL A 362 7.01 38.03 -2.14
C VAL A 362 7.74 37.00 -3.00
N ILE A 363 8.82 36.42 -2.49
CA ILE A 363 9.63 35.44 -3.23
C ILE A 363 9.19 34.00 -2.92
N ARG A 364 7.87 33.78 -2.99
CA ARG A 364 7.20 32.52 -2.69
C ARG A 364 6.08 32.29 -3.69
N HIS A 365 5.92 31.07 -4.14
CA HIS A 365 4.83 30.65 -5.00
C HIS A 365 4.44 29.21 -4.67
N TYR A 366 3.16 28.89 -4.84
CA TYR A 366 2.64 27.55 -4.60
C TYR A 366 1.77 27.05 -5.76
N LYS A 367 1.49 25.76 -5.79
CA LYS A 367 0.40 25.16 -6.58
C LYS A 367 -0.40 24.19 -5.72
N GLN A 368 -1.67 24.05 -6.08
CA GLN A 368 -2.62 23.11 -5.47
C GLN A 368 -2.91 21.98 -6.46
N HIS A 369 -3.19 20.80 -5.94
CA HIS A 369 -3.45 19.58 -6.70
C HIS A 369 -4.50 18.72 -6.03
N ASP A 370 -5.41 18.17 -6.84
CA ASP A 370 -6.47 17.28 -6.38
C ASP A 370 -6.23 15.87 -6.93
N ILE A 371 -5.89 14.91 -6.07
CA ILE A 371 -5.53 13.54 -6.46
C ILE A 371 -6.71 12.61 -6.20
N TYR A 372 -7.42 12.28 -7.26
CA TYR A 372 -8.49 11.30 -7.24
C TYR A 372 -7.95 9.86 -7.23
N SER A 373 -8.66 8.97 -6.56
CA SER A 373 -8.42 7.53 -6.65
C SER A 373 -9.33 6.92 -7.70
N ARG A 374 -8.92 5.77 -8.22
CA ARG A 374 -9.67 4.94 -9.19
C ARG A 374 -10.15 3.62 -8.57
N LEU A 375 -9.86 3.44 -7.28
CA LEU A 375 -10.03 2.23 -6.47
C LEU A 375 -10.62 2.53 -5.08
N ARG A 376 -10.85 3.80 -4.74
CA ARG A 376 -11.24 4.29 -3.41
C ARG A 376 -11.98 5.61 -3.57
N TRP A 377 -12.95 5.84 -2.71
CA TRP A 377 -13.84 7.00 -2.67
C TRP A 377 -14.22 7.27 -1.22
N GLU A 378 -14.02 8.48 -0.69
CA GLU A 378 -14.09 8.76 0.76
C GLU A 378 -15.11 9.83 1.15
N PHE A 379 -15.59 10.62 0.18
CA PHE A 379 -16.65 11.62 0.34
C PHE A 379 -16.37 12.68 1.44
N ASP A 380 -15.08 12.86 1.76
CA ASP A 380 -14.50 13.88 2.66
C ASP A 380 -14.74 15.30 2.14
N ALA A 381 -15.32 16.18 2.95
CA ALA A 381 -16.03 17.35 2.43
C ALA A 381 -15.60 18.73 2.99
N PRO A 382 -14.30 19.09 3.10
CA PRO A 382 -13.91 20.34 3.76
C PRO A 382 -14.14 21.63 2.96
N GLN A 383 -14.33 21.58 1.63
CA GLN A 383 -14.31 22.81 0.80
C GLN A 383 -15.44 22.97 -0.24
N ALA A 384 -16.04 21.89 -0.78
CA ALA A 384 -17.16 21.99 -1.74
C ALA A 384 -17.93 20.66 -1.91
N PRO A 385 -19.11 20.65 -2.57
CA PRO A 385 -19.81 19.42 -2.95
C PRO A 385 -19.29 18.88 -4.29
N GLU A 386 -18.09 18.29 -4.28
CA GLU A 386 -17.63 17.42 -5.36
C GLU A 386 -18.10 15.97 -5.09
N THR A 387 -18.18 15.08 -6.07
CA THR A 387 -18.74 13.72 -5.87
C THR A 387 -17.76 12.61 -6.25
N GLU A 388 -16.48 12.96 -6.37
CA GLU A 388 -15.38 12.07 -6.75
C GLU A 388 -15.59 11.33 -8.09
N GLY A 389 -16.52 11.85 -8.92
CA GLY A 389 -16.93 11.30 -10.21
C GLY A 389 -18.18 10.40 -10.17
N TRP A 390 -18.90 10.35 -9.05
CA TRP A 390 -20.18 9.65 -8.94
C TRP A 390 -21.34 10.53 -9.40
N ALA A 391 -21.95 10.20 -10.54
CA ALA A 391 -23.08 10.92 -11.11
C ALA A 391 -24.41 10.21 -10.88
N LYS A 392 -25.51 10.98 -10.84
CA LYS A 392 -26.88 10.46 -10.94
C LYS A 392 -27.11 9.88 -12.33
N VAL A 393 -27.79 8.73 -12.43
CA VAL A 393 -28.14 8.13 -13.74
C VAL A 393 -29.64 7.97 -13.90
N ASN A 394 -30.29 7.15 -13.06
CA ASN A 394 -31.75 6.96 -13.05
C ASN A 394 -32.29 7.00 -11.62
N GLY A 395 -33.57 7.33 -11.45
CA GLY A 395 -34.33 7.22 -10.19
C GLY A 395 -33.81 8.02 -8.97
N VAL A 396 -32.69 8.74 -9.06
CA VAL A 396 -32.08 9.49 -7.95
C VAL A 396 -32.52 10.95 -7.95
N ALA A 397 -33.24 11.36 -6.90
CA ALA A 397 -33.71 12.73 -6.70
C ALA A 397 -32.57 13.67 -6.28
N SER A 398 -31.78 13.30 -5.27
CA SER A 398 -30.66 14.10 -4.74
C SER A 398 -29.35 13.31 -4.71
N LEU A 399 -28.24 14.01 -4.90
CA LEU A 399 -26.88 13.48 -4.77
C LEU A 399 -26.00 14.64 -4.30
N ALA A 400 -25.41 14.54 -3.11
CA ALA A 400 -24.62 15.61 -2.51
C ALA A 400 -23.75 15.07 -1.36
N LEU A 401 -22.57 15.65 -1.16
CA LEU A 401 -21.84 15.49 0.09
C LEU A 401 -22.60 16.15 1.26
N VAL A 402 -22.35 15.67 2.47
CA VAL A 402 -22.87 16.24 3.71
C VAL A 402 -21.70 16.67 4.62
N PRO A 403 -21.19 17.92 4.50
CA PRO A 403 -19.96 18.41 5.17
C PRO A 403 -19.95 18.47 6.70
N ALA A 404 -20.99 17.95 7.36
CA ALA A 404 -21.02 17.78 8.82
C ALA A 404 -20.80 16.32 9.25
N SER A 405 -20.56 15.41 8.29
CA SER A 405 -20.47 13.96 8.51
C SER A 405 -19.68 13.22 7.43
N ASP A 406 -18.92 13.94 6.57
CA ASP A 406 -18.00 13.40 5.55
C ASP A 406 -18.53 12.13 4.86
N MET A 407 -19.66 12.32 4.15
CA MET A 407 -20.44 11.25 3.53
C MET A 407 -21.20 11.76 2.30
N LEU A 408 -21.39 10.89 1.31
CA LEU A 408 -22.25 11.10 0.15
C LEU A 408 -23.68 10.64 0.45
N ARG A 409 -24.65 11.54 0.26
CA ARG A 409 -26.09 11.24 0.36
C ARG A 409 -26.71 11.03 -1.02
N VAL A 410 -27.34 9.87 -1.20
CA VAL A 410 -28.12 9.48 -2.39
C VAL A 410 -29.61 9.47 -2.02
N GLY A 411 -30.36 10.51 -2.37
CA GLY A 411 -31.80 10.54 -2.18
C GLY A 411 -32.50 9.79 -3.32
N LEU A 412 -33.04 8.62 -3.03
CA LEU A 412 -33.79 7.79 -3.97
C LEU A 412 -35.16 8.43 -4.28
N GLY A 413 -35.71 8.19 -5.46
CA GLY A 413 -36.89 8.88 -5.98
C GLY A 413 -37.72 8.07 -6.99
N GLY A 414 -37.66 6.73 -6.96
CA GLY A 414 -38.39 5.88 -7.92
C GLY A 414 -37.96 4.41 -7.92
N SER A 415 -38.23 3.74 -9.04
CA SER A 415 -37.77 2.39 -9.38
C SER A 415 -36.40 2.43 -10.09
N ASP A 416 -35.56 1.43 -9.87
CA ASP A 416 -34.16 1.42 -10.37
C ASP A 416 -33.37 2.73 -10.06
N PRO A 417 -33.34 3.20 -8.80
CA PRO A 417 -32.56 4.38 -8.43
C PRO A 417 -31.06 4.03 -8.31
N HIS A 418 -30.23 4.58 -9.20
CA HIS A 418 -28.80 4.28 -9.22
C HIS A 418 -27.89 5.46 -9.57
N ILE A 419 -26.66 5.37 -9.07
CA ILE A 419 -25.53 6.28 -9.36
C ILE A 419 -24.39 5.50 -10.05
N ALA A 420 -23.53 6.19 -10.79
CA ALA A 420 -22.40 5.54 -11.46
C ALA A 420 -21.14 6.42 -11.50
N ASN A 421 -19.97 5.77 -11.50
CA ASN A 421 -18.65 6.38 -11.67
C ASN A 421 -17.90 5.67 -12.79
N THR A 422 -17.78 6.32 -13.96
CA THR A 422 -17.10 5.82 -15.17
C THR A 422 -15.60 6.09 -15.19
N THR A 423 -15.03 6.49 -14.03
CA THR A 423 -13.60 6.77 -13.87
C THR A 423 -12.86 5.77 -12.97
N ALA A 424 -13.57 4.79 -12.39
CA ALA A 424 -12.98 3.63 -11.74
C ALA A 424 -12.05 2.87 -12.70
N ARG A 425 -10.94 2.30 -12.19
CA ARG A 425 -10.01 1.45 -12.96
C ARG A 425 -9.52 0.32 -12.08
N VAL A 426 -10.42 -0.63 -11.81
CA VAL A 426 -10.13 -1.78 -10.93
C VAL A 426 -9.52 -2.90 -11.77
N ASN A 427 -8.28 -3.29 -11.46
CA ASN A 427 -7.64 -4.46 -12.06
C ASN A 427 -8.23 -5.73 -11.43
N THR A 428 -8.95 -6.53 -12.21
CA THR A 428 -9.68 -7.69 -11.67
C THR A 428 -8.80 -8.89 -11.33
N ALA A 429 -7.50 -8.84 -11.63
CA ALA A 429 -6.53 -9.80 -11.12
C ALA A 429 -6.14 -9.50 -9.66
N SER A 430 -6.06 -8.22 -9.28
CA SER A 430 -5.60 -7.77 -7.95
C SER A 430 -6.73 -7.44 -6.97
N TYR A 431 -7.96 -7.28 -7.47
CA TYR A 431 -9.13 -6.90 -6.69
C TYR A 431 -10.36 -7.69 -7.14
N LYS A 432 -10.92 -8.52 -6.25
CA LYS A 432 -12.09 -9.39 -6.49
C LYS A 432 -13.38 -8.93 -5.84
N ALA A 433 -13.34 -7.91 -4.98
CA ALA A 433 -14.53 -7.42 -4.29
C ALA A 433 -14.56 -5.89 -4.18
N VAL A 434 -15.76 -5.33 -4.01
CA VAL A 434 -15.97 -3.91 -3.66
C VAL A 434 -16.49 -3.83 -2.24
N ARG A 435 -15.94 -2.93 -1.44
CA ARG A 435 -16.31 -2.69 -0.04
C ARG A 435 -16.81 -1.27 0.11
N LEU A 436 -17.93 -1.06 0.79
CA LEU A 436 -18.49 0.25 1.09
C LEU A 436 -18.92 0.33 2.55
N ARG A 437 -18.85 1.53 3.14
CA ARG A 437 -19.47 1.79 4.44
C ARG A 437 -20.72 2.63 4.21
N ALA A 438 -21.89 2.10 4.56
CA ALA A 438 -23.18 2.69 4.17
C ALA A 438 -24.27 2.47 5.22
N ARG A 439 -25.42 3.17 5.06
CA ARG A 439 -26.64 2.94 5.84
C ARG A 439 -27.91 3.21 5.02
N SER A 440 -28.94 2.41 5.26
CA SER A 440 -30.26 2.55 4.64
C SER A 440 -31.36 2.68 5.70
N PRO A 441 -31.99 3.86 5.89
CA PRO A 441 -33.09 4.03 6.85
C PRO A 441 -34.27 3.10 6.56
N GLY A 442 -34.80 2.46 7.60
CA GLY A 442 -35.96 1.56 7.48
C GLY A 442 -35.57 0.09 7.54
N ALA A 443 -36.15 -0.73 6.65
CA ALA A 443 -35.84 -2.16 6.52
C ALA A 443 -34.57 -2.40 5.68
N ALA A 444 -34.02 -3.61 5.75
CA ALA A 444 -32.94 -4.03 4.86
C ALA A 444 -33.37 -3.93 3.38
N GLN A 445 -32.44 -3.64 2.49
CA GLN A 445 -32.67 -3.45 1.06
C GLN A 445 -31.83 -4.44 0.27
N LEU A 446 -32.45 -5.15 -0.67
CA LEU A 446 -31.71 -5.84 -1.72
C LEU A 446 -31.09 -4.78 -2.63
N SER A 447 -29.76 -4.75 -2.65
CA SER A 447 -28.93 -3.77 -3.33
C SER A 447 -28.03 -4.47 -4.36
N GLN A 448 -27.48 -3.72 -5.31
CA GLN A 448 -26.70 -4.30 -6.40
C GLN A 448 -25.55 -3.36 -6.80
N ILE A 449 -24.38 -3.93 -7.12
CA ILE A 449 -23.29 -3.22 -7.78
C ILE A 449 -23.10 -3.83 -9.16
N PHE A 450 -23.19 -2.98 -10.18
CA PHE A 450 -22.90 -3.32 -11.57
C PHE A 450 -21.52 -2.81 -11.97
N PHE A 451 -20.91 -3.44 -12.98
CA PHE A 451 -19.63 -3.03 -13.53
C PHE A 451 -19.61 -3.04 -15.07
N ILE A 452 -18.68 -2.26 -15.64
CA ILE A 452 -18.31 -2.32 -17.06
C ILE A 452 -16.78 -2.42 -17.18
N THR A 453 -16.30 -3.04 -18.25
CA THR A 453 -14.87 -3.29 -18.46
C THR A 453 -14.31 -2.47 -19.62
N ASP A 454 -12.99 -2.48 -19.77
CA ASP A 454 -12.25 -2.02 -20.95
C ASP A 454 -12.70 -2.71 -22.26
N SER A 455 -13.21 -3.93 -22.13
CA SER A 455 -13.62 -4.84 -23.20
C SER A 455 -15.12 -4.81 -23.50
N ASP A 456 -15.98 -4.50 -22.52
CA ASP A 456 -17.43 -4.34 -22.71
C ASP A 456 -18.01 -3.23 -21.79
N GLY A 457 -18.43 -2.13 -22.43
CA GLY A 457 -19.06 -0.96 -21.81
C GLY A 457 -20.57 -1.09 -21.50
N THR A 458 -21.18 -2.26 -21.71
CA THR A 458 -22.65 -2.45 -21.60
C THR A 458 -23.08 -2.81 -20.18
N TRP A 459 -23.93 -2.02 -19.52
CA TRP A 459 -24.54 -2.42 -18.24
C TRP A 459 -25.55 -3.56 -18.43
N ASN A 460 -25.41 -4.66 -17.67
CA ASN A 460 -26.34 -5.81 -17.69
C ASN A 460 -26.18 -6.69 -16.43
N GLU A 461 -27.19 -7.51 -16.11
CA GLU A 461 -27.23 -8.38 -14.92
C GLU A 461 -26.01 -9.32 -14.77
N ALA A 462 -25.52 -9.88 -15.88
CA ALA A 462 -24.36 -10.79 -15.83
C ALA A 462 -23.05 -10.09 -15.44
N LYS A 463 -23.02 -8.75 -15.43
CA LYS A 463 -21.94 -7.93 -14.89
C LYS A 463 -22.38 -7.17 -13.65
N SER A 464 -22.91 -7.91 -12.70
CA SER A 464 -23.31 -7.42 -11.39
C SER A 464 -23.04 -8.43 -10.29
N ALA A 465 -23.17 -7.98 -9.05
CA ALA A 465 -23.35 -8.78 -7.86
C ALA A 465 -24.34 -8.07 -6.93
N LYS A 466 -25.19 -8.84 -6.26
CA LYS A 466 -26.19 -8.35 -5.30
C LYS A 466 -25.59 -8.39 -3.89
N PHE A 467 -26.20 -7.65 -2.97
CA PHE A 467 -25.87 -7.66 -1.54
C PHE A 467 -27.03 -7.10 -0.72
N ILE A 468 -27.08 -7.40 0.57
CA ILE A 468 -28.07 -6.85 1.48
C ILE A 468 -27.51 -5.59 2.16
N SER A 469 -28.09 -4.43 1.85
CA SER A 469 -27.88 -3.23 2.65
C SER A 469 -28.71 -3.31 3.94
N PRO A 470 -28.09 -3.17 5.14
CA PRO A 470 -28.80 -3.32 6.40
C PRO A 470 -29.76 -2.15 6.66
N GLY A 471 -30.91 -2.50 7.23
CA GLY A 471 -31.92 -1.53 7.64
C GLY A 471 -31.52 -0.79 8.92
N GLY A 472 -31.71 0.53 8.92
CA GLY A 472 -31.55 1.39 10.09
C GLY A 472 -30.60 2.56 9.87
N ASN A 473 -30.31 3.27 10.97
CA ASN A 473 -29.58 4.54 10.94
C ASN A 473 -28.08 4.40 11.31
N GLN A 474 -27.59 3.17 11.50
CA GLN A 474 -26.19 2.86 11.79
C GLN A 474 -25.41 2.58 10.50
N PHE A 475 -24.17 3.06 10.43
CA PHE A 475 -23.25 2.76 9.34
C PHE A 475 -22.60 1.39 9.54
N THR A 476 -22.72 0.54 8.53
CA THR A 476 -22.15 -0.82 8.50
C THR A 476 -21.14 -0.92 7.35
N GLU A 477 -20.06 -1.69 7.54
CA GLU A 477 -19.19 -2.08 6.42
C GLU A 477 -19.84 -3.23 5.64
N LEU A 478 -20.07 -3.01 4.36
CA LEU A 478 -20.65 -3.94 3.41
C LEU A 478 -19.58 -4.31 2.39
N THR A 479 -19.63 -5.55 1.92
CA THR A 479 -18.68 -6.13 0.97
C THR A 479 -19.50 -6.85 -0.11
N VAL A 480 -19.01 -6.83 -1.34
CA VAL A 480 -19.68 -7.42 -2.51
C VAL A 480 -18.62 -8.18 -3.30
N SER A 481 -18.73 -9.51 -3.33
CA SER A 481 -17.81 -10.34 -4.10
C SER A 481 -18.13 -10.28 -5.59
N PHE A 482 -17.07 -10.35 -6.40
CA PHE A 482 -17.12 -10.62 -7.83
C PHE A 482 -16.12 -11.72 -8.22
N ALA A 483 -15.61 -12.49 -7.24
CA ALA A 483 -14.60 -13.53 -7.48
C ALA A 483 -15.10 -14.57 -8.49
N ASP A 484 -16.36 -14.96 -8.33
CA ASP A 484 -17.03 -16.05 -9.03
C ASP A 484 -17.83 -15.56 -10.25
N ASN A 485 -17.90 -14.23 -10.46
CA ASN A 485 -18.53 -13.66 -11.64
C ASN A 485 -17.57 -13.81 -12.85
N PRO A 486 -17.91 -14.65 -13.87
CA PRO A 486 -17.01 -14.96 -14.98
C PRO A 486 -16.84 -13.81 -15.98
N LYS A 487 -17.41 -12.63 -15.71
CA LYS A 487 -17.21 -11.39 -16.47
C LYS A 487 -16.30 -10.38 -15.75
N TRP A 488 -15.96 -10.59 -14.47
CA TRP A 488 -15.04 -9.73 -13.70
C TRP A 488 -13.58 -9.93 -14.17
N THR A 489 -13.30 -9.43 -15.38
CA THR A 489 -12.10 -9.70 -16.18
C THR A 489 -11.51 -8.40 -16.75
N GLY A 490 -10.19 -8.36 -16.96
CA GLY A 490 -9.49 -7.19 -17.48
C GLY A 490 -9.47 -6.02 -16.49
N THR A 491 -9.77 -4.82 -16.97
CA THR A 491 -9.93 -3.61 -16.15
C THR A 491 -11.40 -3.22 -16.08
N VAL A 492 -11.99 -3.16 -14.89
CA VAL A 492 -13.29 -2.51 -14.68
C VAL A 492 -13.11 -1.00 -14.85
N THR A 493 -13.74 -0.44 -15.88
CA THR A 493 -13.67 0.97 -16.26
C THR A 493 -14.80 1.82 -15.67
N GLY A 494 -15.78 1.20 -15.03
CA GLY A 494 -16.85 1.90 -14.34
C GLY A 494 -17.63 1.01 -13.38
N LEU A 495 -18.10 1.61 -12.30
CA LEU A 495 -19.00 1.01 -11.32
C LEU A 495 -20.34 1.75 -11.32
N ARG A 496 -21.42 1.02 -11.08
CA ARG A 496 -22.77 1.53 -10.82
C ARG A 496 -23.25 0.93 -9.50
N LEU A 497 -23.85 1.74 -8.63
CA LEU A 497 -24.43 1.32 -7.36
C LEU A 497 -25.92 1.61 -7.36
N ASP A 498 -26.68 0.57 -7.01
CA ASP A 498 -28.13 0.53 -6.94
C ASP A 498 -28.52 0.26 -5.47
N PRO A 499 -28.80 1.31 -4.67
CA PRO A 499 -28.94 1.15 -3.22
C PRO A 499 -30.22 0.43 -2.78
N ALA A 500 -31.21 0.33 -3.66
CA ALA A 500 -32.43 -0.47 -3.50
C ALA A 500 -33.09 -0.71 -4.87
N THR A 501 -33.85 -1.78 -5.02
CA THR A 501 -34.65 -2.06 -6.25
C THR A 501 -35.68 -0.95 -6.55
N SER A 502 -36.26 -0.34 -5.50
CA SER A 502 -37.07 0.87 -5.59
C SER A 502 -37.14 1.59 -4.24
N GLY A 503 -37.32 2.91 -4.23
CA GLY A 503 -37.43 3.66 -2.98
C GLY A 503 -37.57 5.17 -3.13
N THR A 504 -38.01 5.81 -2.04
CA THR A 504 -38.07 7.27 -1.88
C THR A 504 -37.55 7.67 -0.48
N PHE A 505 -36.25 7.44 -0.25
CA PHE A 505 -35.56 7.70 1.02
C PHE A 505 -34.08 8.09 0.76
N ASP A 506 -33.41 8.66 1.76
CA ASP A 506 -31.97 8.96 1.69
C ASP A 506 -31.15 7.69 2.03
N TYR A 507 -30.24 7.30 1.16
CA TYR A 507 -29.20 6.29 1.42
C TYR A 507 -27.86 7.02 1.59
N ASP A 508 -27.15 6.81 2.69
CA ASP A 508 -25.86 7.49 2.97
C ASP A 508 -24.69 6.52 2.77
N ILE A 509 -23.63 7.00 2.11
CA ILE A 509 -22.37 6.29 1.87
C ILE A 509 -21.24 7.11 2.50
N ASP A 510 -20.49 6.50 3.41
CA ASP A 510 -19.33 7.06 4.09
C ASP A 510 -18.09 6.92 3.20
N TRP A 511 -17.75 5.71 2.76
CA TRP A 511 -16.72 5.47 1.73
C TRP A 511 -17.01 4.23 0.87
N MET A 512 -16.31 4.09 -0.25
CA MET A 512 -16.28 2.88 -1.10
C MET A 512 -14.86 2.60 -1.60
N LYS A 513 -14.44 1.33 -1.70
CA LYS A 513 -13.13 0.93 -2.24
C LYS A 513 -13.12 -0.47 -2.81
N ALA A 514 -12.30 -0.71 -3.82
CA ALA A 514 -11.96 -2.06 -4.26
C ALA A 514 -11.03 -2.72 -3.23
N ILE A 515 -11.23 -4.01 -2.97
CA ILE A 515 -10.41 -4.83 -2.06
C ILE A 515 -9.95 -6.12 -2.76
N ALA A 516 -8.89 -6.75 -2.24
CA ALA A 516 -8.30 -7.94 -2.84
C ALA A 516 -9.31 -9.10 -2.97
N SER A 517 -10.03 -9.39 -1.89
CA SER A 517 -11.10 -10.39 -1.79
C SER A 517 -11.99 -10.11 -0.57
N GLY A 518 -13.14 -10.78 -0.48
CA GLY A 518 -14.03 -10.76 0.68
C GLY A 518 -15.45 -11.23 0.30
N THR A 519 -16.13 -11.89 1.24
CA THR A 519 -17.51 -12.38 1.11
C THR A 519 -18.51 -11.27 0.75
N THR A 520 -19.61 -11.61 0.10
CA THR A 520 -20.75 -10.70 -0.06
C THR A 520 -21.45 -10.46 1.29
N SER A 521 -22.16 -9.35 1.45
CA SER A 521 -22.88 -9.05 2.70
C SER A 521 -24.35 -9.46 2.61
N GLY A 522 -24.77 -10.31 3.56
CA GLY A 522 -26.04 -11.04 3.50
C GLY A 522 -25.95 -12.39 2.78
N ASP A 523 -24.73 -12.93 2.69
CA ASP A 523 -24.28 -14.23 2.17
C ASP A 523 -23.30 -14.71 3.26
N ALA A 524 -23.72 -15.63 4.13
CA ALA A 524 -23.02 -15.94 5.39
C ALA A 524 -22.41 -17.35 5.45
N ASP A 525 -22.80 -18.25 4.55
CA ASP A 525 -22.19 -19.58 4.35
C ASP A 525 -21.34 -19.70 3.07
N HIS A 526 -21.42 -18.70 2.19
CA HIS A 526 -20.64 -18.53 0.96
C HIS A 526 -21.13 -19.31 -0.28
N ASP A 527 -22.42 -19.67 -0.35
CA ASP A 527 -23.00 -20.32 -1.55
C ASP A 527 -23.29 -19.36 -2.74
N GLY A 528 -23.39 -18.05 -2.47
CA GLY A 528 -23.66 -16.99 -3.45
C GLY A 528 -25.13 -16.60 -3.63
N PHE A 529 -26.06 -17.19 -2.85
CA PHE A 529 -27.41 -16.68 -2.64
C PHE A 529 -27.40 -15.59 -1.54
N LEU A 530 -28.56 -15.19 -1.02
CA LEU A 530 -28.66 -14.09 -0.06
C LEU A 530 -29.89 -14.21 0.86
N THR A 531 -29.74 -13.92 2.15
CA THR A 531 -30.87 -13.86 3.09
C THR A 531 -31.91 -12.81 2.72
N GLY A 532 -33.18 -13.08 3.06
CA GLY A 532 -34.30 -12.15 2.99
C GLY A 532 -33.94 -10.70 3.38
N PRO A 533 -34.03 -9.71 2.46
CA PRO A 533 -34.87 -9.68 1.25
C PRO A 533 -34.26 -10.30 -0.03
N GLY A 534 -33.15 -11.04 0.07
CA GLY A 534 -32.75 -12.02 -0.94
C GLY A 534 -33.64 -13.27 -0.94
N PRO A 535 -33.30 -14.28 -1.78
CA PRO A 535 -34.16 -15.45 -2.01
C PRO A 535 -33.82 -16.68 -1.15
N ASP A 536 -32.72 -16.68 -0.40
CA ASP A 536 -32.35 -17.80 0.48
C ASP A 536 -33.16 -17.79 1.80
N CYS A 537 -33.31 -18.98 2.39
CA CYS A 537 -34.12 -19.26 3.56
C CYS A 537 -33.33 -19.69 4.84
N ASP A 538 -32.05 -20.09 4.77
CA ASP A 538 -31.16 -20.37 5.92
C ASP A 538 -29.65 -20.21 5.61
N ASP A 539 -29.17 -18.97 5.35
CA ASP A 539 -27.79 -18.36 5.32
C ASP A 539 -26.63 -19.03 6.11
N ALA A 540 -26.93 -19.99 6.98
CA ALA A 540 -26.00 -20.75 7.79
C ALA A 540 -25.69 -22.14 7.20
N VAL A 541 -26.30 -22.52 6.07
CA VAL A 541 -26.27 -23.87 5.48
C VAL A 541 -26.24 -23.77 3.95
N ALA A 542 -25.04 -23.79 3.36
CA ALA A 542 -24.75 -23.71 1.90
C ALA A 542 -25.27 -24.87 1.02
N ALA A 543 -26.30 -25.59 1.48
CA ALA A 543 -27.08 -26.58 0.76
C ALA A 543 -28.60 -26.28 0.80
N VAL A 544 -29.01 -25.20 1.48
CA VAL A 544 -30.39 -24.73 1.64
C VAL A 544 -30.53 -23.43 0.85
N HIS A 545 -30.89 -23.53 -0.43
CA HIS A 545 -30.90 -22.40 -1.34
C HIS A 545 -31.85 -22.60 -2.54
N PRO A 546 -32.33 -21.52 -3.19
CA PRO A 546 -33.19 -21.57 -4.39
C PRO A 546 -32.77 -22.58 -5.45
N GLY A 547 -33.51 -23.70 -5.56
CA GLY A 547 -33.22 -24.77 -6.51
C GLY A 547 -32.03 -25.66 -6.12
N ALA A 548 -31.84 -25.91 -4.83
CA ALA A 548 -31.06 -27.04 -4.33
C ALA A 548 -31.70 -28.38 -4.72
N ALA A 549 -31.24 -29.48 -4.13
CA ALA A 549 -31.87 -30.78 -4.24
C ALA A 549 -32.31 -31.23 -2.85
N GLU A 550 -33.63 -31.31 -2.64
CA GLU A 550 -34.25 -31.80 -1.40
C GLU A 550 -33.56 -33.06 -0.88
N ALA A 551 -33.10 -33.02 0.37
CA ALA A 551 -32.63 -34.17 1.10
C ALA A 551 -33.61 -34.45 2.23
N CYS A 552 -34.26 -35.63 2.25
CA CYS A 552 -35.38 -35.90 3.16
C CYS A 552 -34.96 -35.81 4.65
N ASN A 553 -35.16 -34.62 5.23
CA ASN A 553 -34.56 -34.18 6.50
C ASN A 553 -35.49 -33.28 7.34
N GLY A 554 -36.63 -32.83 6.81
CA GLY A 554 -37.57 -31.92 7.48
C GLY A 554 -37.25 -30.45 7.30
N ARG A 555 -36.61 -30.09 6.18
CA ARG A 555 -36.31 -28.72 5.75
C ARG A 555 -36.92 -28.46 4.37
N ASP A 556 -37.05 -27.19 4.06
CA ASP A 556 -37.26 -26.61 2.73
C ASP A 556 -35.83 -26.33 2.23
N ASP A 557 -35.16 -27.30 1.60
CA ASP A 557 -33.76 -27.15 1.15
C ASP A 557 -33.69 -26.35 -0.16
N ASP A 558 -34.69 -26.49 -1.05
CA ASP A 558 -34.79 -25.77 -2.32
C ASP A 558 -35.40 -24.34 -2.19
N CYS A 559 -35.97 -23.99 -1.04
CA CYS A 559 -36.62 -22.72 -0.71
C CYS A 559 -37.86 -22.33 -1.57
N ASP A 560 -38.58 -23.24 -2.23
CA ASP A 560 -39.89 -22.92 -2.88
C ASP A 560 -41.05 -22.74 -1.88
N GLY A 561 -40.91 -23.24 -0.65
CA GLY A 561 -41.94 -23.22 0.39
C GLY A 561 -42.68 -24.55 0.60
N ALA A 562 -42.22 -25.62 -0.05
CA ALA A 562 -42.52 -27.01 0.28
C ALA A 562 -41.53 -27.55 1.34
N THR A 563 -41.32 -28.87 1.41
CA THR A 563 -40.52 -29.59 2.42
C THR A 563 -40.49 -31.08 2.05
N ASP A 564 -39.31 -31.66 1.83
CA ASP A 564 -39.08 -33.08 1.54
C ASP A 564 -39.86 -33.61 0.29
N GLU A 565 -40.28 -32.77 -0.66
CA GLU A 565 -41.06 -33.20 -1.81
C GLU A 565 -40.21 -33.90 -2.89
N GLY A 566 -40.81 -34.89 -3.55
CA GLY A 566 -40.10 -35.74 -4.52
C GLY A 566 -39.13 -36.77 -3.89
N VAL A 567 -38.73 -36.58 -2.62
CA VAL A 567 -37.92 -37.53 -1.83
C VAL A 567 -38.71 -38.31 -0.77
N THR A 568 -40.00 -38.02 -0.63
CA THR A 568 -40.97 -38.75 0.19
C THR A 568 -41.49 -40.03 -0.50
N ASN A 569 -41.77 -41.06 0.30
CA ASN A 569 -42.19 -42.39 -0.14
C ASN A 569 -43.73 -42.59 -0.16
N ALA A 570 -44.19 -43.80 -0.45
CA ALA A 570 -45.62 -44.13 -0.53
C ALA A 570 -46.39 -43.86 0.78
N CYS A 571 -45.75 -44.08 1.93
CA CYS A 571 -46.30 -43.76 3.25
C CYS A 571 -46.36 -42.24 3.55
N GLY A 572 -45.76 -41.39 2.70
CA GLY A 572 -45.52 -39.98 2.98
C GLY A 572 -44.37 -39.74 3.98
N GLY A 573 -43.47 -40.70 4.14
CA GLY A 573 -42.27 -40.61 4.99
C GLY A 573 -40.96 -40.57 4.20
N CYS A 574 -39.84 -40.45 4.89
CA CYS A 574 -38.51 -40.42 4.28
C CYS A 574 -37.90 -41.81 4.05
N GLY A 575 -37.23 -41.99 2.91
CA GLY A 575 -36.44 -43.18 2.59
C GLY A 575 -37.26 -44.35 2.05
N ALA A 576 -36.65 -45.54 1.98
CA ALA A 576 -37.37 -46.75 1.60
C ALA A 576 -38.50 -47.06 2.61
N VAL A 577 -39.58 -47.64 2.09
CA VAL A 577 -40.64 -48.26 2.90
C VAL A 577 -40.11 -49.50 3.63
N GLY A 578 -40.89 -50.07 4.54
CA GLY A 578 -40.53 -51.32 5.21
C GLY A 578 -40.49 -52.52 4.26
N GLN A 579 -40.19 -53.68 4.82
CA GLN A 579 -40.78 -54.93 4.34
C GLN A 579 -41.83 -55.32 5.35
N GLU A 580 -42.95 -55.90 4.92
CA GLU A 580 -44.02 -56.36 5.82
C GLU A 580 -43.49 -57.20 6.98
N VAL A 581 -43.85 -56.79 8.21
CA VAL A 581 -43.59 -57.54 9.44
C VAL A 581 -44.94 -57.77 10.10
N CYS A 582 -45.43 -59.02 10.17
CA CYS A 582 -46.78 -59.28 10.68
C CYS A 582 -47.03 -58.65 12.07
N ASN A 583 -47.76 -57.53 12.06
CA ASN A 583 -48.03 -56.69 13.22
C ASN A 583 -49.36 -55.92 13.15
N GLY A 584 -50.06 -55.95 12.00
CA GLY A 584 -51.32 -55.25 11.76
C GLY A 584 -51.14 -53.81 11.28
N ILE A 585 -50.02 -53.51 10.63
CA ILE A 585 -49.69 -52.23 9.99
C ILE A 585 -49.15 -52.55 8.59
N ASP A 586 -49.64 -51.80 7.60
CA ASP A 586 -49.10 -51.66 6.25
C ASP A 586 -47.73 -50.94 6.36
N ASP A 587 -46.65 -51.71 6.46
CA ASP A 587 -45.26 -51.25 6.68
C ASP A 587 -44.56 -50.92 5.34
N ASP A 588 -44.96 -51.60 4.26
CA ASP A 588 -44.52 -51.45 2.87
C ASP A 588 -45.33 -50.33 2.11
N CYS A 589 -46.57 -50.04 2.54
CA CYS A 589 -47.43 -48.99 1.98
C CYS A 589 -47.97 -49.25 0.56
N ASP A 590 -48.08 -50.52 0.16
CA ASP A 590 -48.85 -51.04 -0.98
C ASP A 590 -50.37 -50.82 -0.82
N GLY A 591 -50.89 -50.94 0.42
CA GLY A 591 -52.30 -50.74 0.76
C GLY A 591 -53.11 -52.00 1.10
N GLU A 592 -52.50 -53.19 1.07
CA GLU A 592 -52.98 -54.38 1.80
C GLU A 592 -52.51 -54.30 3.29
N THR A 593 -52.16 -55.41 3.97
CA THR A 593 -51.68 -55.46 5.37
C THR A 593 -51.24 -56.89 5.73
N ASP A 594 -50.03 -57.07 6.27
CA ASP A 594 -49.46 -58.36 6.69
C ASP A 594 -49.43 -59.43 5.55
N GLU A 595 -49.40 -59.03 4.27
CA GLU A 595 -49.39 -59.99 3.15
C GLU A 595 -48.02 -60.62 2.90
N GLY A 596 -48.02 -61.79 2.27
CA GLY A 596 -46.80 -62.60 2.05
C GLY A 596 -46.18 -63.25 3.32
N VAL A 597 -46.57 -62.81 4.53
CA VAL A 597 -46.02 -63.29 5.82
C VAL A 597 -46.93 -64.26 6.60
N ALA A 598 -48.01 -64.75 5.95
CA ALA A 598 -48.96 -65.71 6.50
C ALA A 598 -48.81 -67.13 5.89
N ASN A 599 -49.16 -68.15 6.68
CA ASN A 599 -49.01 -69.58 6.37
C ASN A 599 -50.31 -70.28 5.93
N ALA A 600 -50.23 -71.56 5.53
CA ALA A 600 -51.38 -72.33 5.03
C ALA A 600 -52.47 -72.59 6.09
N CYS A 601 -52.08 -72.72 7.36
CA CYS A 601 -53.03 -72.78 8.49
C CYS A 601 -53.72 -71.41 8.76
N GLY A 602 -53.32 -70.32 8.07
CA GLY A 602 -53.96 -69.00 8.12
C GLY A 602 -53.49 -68.09 9.25
N GLY A 603 -52.30 -68.34 9.82
CA GLY A 603 -51.65 -67.47 10.82
C GLY A 603 -50.32 -66.91 10.33
N CYS A 604 -49.71 -66.00 11.09
CA CYS A 604 -48.38 -65.47 10.78
C CYS A 604 -47.26 -66.35 11.33
N GLY A 605 -46.14 -66.41 10.61
CA GLY A 605 -44.99 -67.25 10.95
C GLY A 605 -45.03 -68.65 10.34
N ALA A 606 -44.06 -69.49 10.68
CA ALA A 606 -43.97 -70.86 10.16
C ALA A 606 -45.18 -71.74 10.54
N GLU A 607 -45.36 -72.83 9.81
CA GLU A 607 -46.38 -73.85 10.08
C GLU A 607 -45.96 -74.70 11.30
N PRO A 608 -46.91 -75.28 12.05
CA PRO A 608 -46.57 -76.25 13.10
C PRO A 608 -45.92 -77.50 12.51
N GLU A 609 -45.19 -78.26 13.32
CA GLU A 609 -44.65 -79.57 12.95
C GLU A 609 -45.61 -80.68 13.41
N GLU A 610 -45.83 -81.72 12.59
CA GLU A 610 -46.64 -82.91 12.94
C GLU A 610 -46.01 -83.72 14.10
N VAL A 611 -46.85 -84.37 14.91
CA VAL A 611 -46.49 -85.07 16.15
C VAL A 611 -47.33 -86.34 16.31
N CYS A 612 -46.71 -87.53 16.34
CA CYS A 612 -47.39 -88.85 16.47
C CYS A 612 -48.42 -88.91 17.62
N ASN A 613 -49.67 -88.53 17.37
CA ASN A 613 -50.72 -88.30 18.36
C ASN A 613 -52.17 -88.55 17.85
N GLY A 614 -52.37 -88.68 16.54
CA GLY A 614 -53.66 -88.93 15.90
C GLY A 614 -54.44 -87.67 15.50
N VAL A 615 -53.75 -86.56 15.21
CA VAL A 615 -54.31 -85.28 14.77
C VAL A 615 -53.43 -84.68 13.66
N ASP A 616 -54.06 -84.21 12.60
CA ASP A 616 -53.50 -83.36 11.53
C ASP A 616 -53.09 -81.99 12.14
N ASP A 617 -51.86 -81.88 12.65
CA ASP A 617 -51.35 -80.71 13.39
C ASP A 617 -50.61 -79.67 12.49
N ASP A 618 -50.11 -80.06 11.30
CA ASP A 618 -49.43 -79.15 10.34
C ASP A 618 -50.32 -78.65 9.18
N CYS A 619 -51.57 -79.11 9.10
CA CYS A 619 -52.60 -78.75 8.11
C CYS A 619 -52.42 -79.35 6.70
N ASP A 620 -51.55 -80.36 6.48
CA ASP A 620 -51.39 -81.07 5.21
C ASP A 620 -52.67 -81.80 4.73
N GLY A 621 -53.44 -82.37 5.68
CA GLY A 621 -54.64 -83.16 5.41
C GLY A 621 -54.48 -84.69 5.52
N LEU A 622 -53.35 -85.18 6.00
CA LEU A 622 -53.09 -86.57 6.38
C LEU A 622 -53.16 -86.75 7.92
N THR A 623 -52.41 -87.69 8.52
CA THR A 623 -52.38 -87.96 9.98
C THR A 623 -51.27 -88.96 10.34
N ASP A 624 -50.36 -88.59 11.24
CA ASP A 624 -49.24 -89.40 11.78
C ASP A 624 -48.26 -89.96 10.70
N GLU A 625 -48.20 -89.38 9.50
CA GLU A 625 -47.17 -89.72 8.50
C GLU A 625 -45.80 -89.11 8.80
N GLY A 626 -44.74 -89.67 8.22
CA GLY A 626 -43.35 -89.33 8.55
C GLY A 626 -42.87 -89.82 9.93
N VAL A 627 -43.77 -89.98 10.91
CA VAL A 627 -43.43 -90.20 12.34
C VAL A 627 -43.53 -91.67 12.85
N SER A 628 -43.60 -92.66 11.95
CA SER A 628 -43.71 -94.09 12.30
C SER A 628 -42.75 -95.01 11.52
N ASP A 629 -42.23 -96.06 12.18
CA ASP A 629 -41.06 -96.82 11.71
C ASP A 629 -41.31 -98.25 11.14
N PRO A 630 -40.35 -98.79 10.37
CA PRO A 630 -40.31 -100.20 9.95
C PRO A 630 -40.26 -101.26 11.07
N CYS A 631 -39.84 -100.92 12.30
CA CYS A 631 -39.82 -101.84 13.43
C CYS A 631 -41.21 -102.00 14.10
N GLY A 632 -42.14 -101.08 13.85
CA GLY A 632 -43.54 -101.13 14.25
C GLY A 632 -43.94 -100.21 15.40
N GLY A 633 -43.27 -99.06 15.58
CA GLY A 633 -43.56 -98.03 16.58
C GLY A 633 -43.81 -96.62 16.00
N CYS A 634 -44.17 -95.68 16.88
CA CYS A 634 -43.94 -94.23 16.65
C CYS A 634 -42.49 -93.91 17.06
N GLY A 635 -41.87 -92.96 16.36
CA GLY A 635 -40.46 -92.61 16.55
C GLY A 635 -39.53 -93.44 15.66
N GLU A 636 -38.30 -92.97 15.49
CA GLU A 636 -37.35 -93.47 14.49
C GLU A 636 -36.76 -94.85 14.84
N ILE A 637 -36.38 -95.62 13.79
CA ILE A 637 -35.48 -96.77 13.95
C ILE A 637 -34.18 -96.25 14.59
N PRO A 638 -33.55 -96.96 15.54
CA PRO A 638 -32.17 -96.70 15.88
C PRO A 638 -31.31 -96.76 14.61
N PRO A 639 -30.63 -95.67 14.20
CA PRO A 639 -29.66 -95.77 13.11
C PRO A 639 -28.49 -96.65 13.55
N GLU A 640 -27.89 -97.39 12.63
CA GLU A 640 -26.70 -98.19 12.92
C GLU A 640 -25.64 -97.33 13.63
N VAL A 641 -25.09 -97.83 14.74
CA VAL A 641 -24.11 -97.10 15.56
C VAL A 641 -22.90 -97.98 15.80
N CYS A 642 -21.73 -97.56 15.32
CA CYS A 642 -20.50 -98.36 15.38
C CYS A 642 -20.16 -98.86 16.81
N ASN A 643 -20.53 -100.11 17.09
CA ASN A 643 -20.39 -100.76 18.40
C ASN A 643 -20.20 -102.29 18.33
N GLY A 644 -20.34 -102.90 17.14
CA GLY A 644 -20.23 -104.34 16.92
C GLY A 644 -21.56 -105.10 16.99
N LEU A 645 -22.67 -104.41 16.74
CA LEU A 645 -24.05 -104.95 16.73
C LEU A 645 -24.83 -104.37 15.55
N ASP A 646 -25.71 -105.21 14.99
CA ASP A 646 -26.76 -104.91 14.01
C ASP A 646 -27.94 -104.25 14.76
N ASP A 647 -27.99 -102.92 14.76
CA ASP A 647 -28.94 -102.09 15.51
C ASP A 647 -30.10 -101.58 14.63
N ASP A 648 -29.89 -101.32 13.33
CA ASP A 648 -30.96 -100.94 12.38
C ASP A 648 -31.73 -102.13 11.78
N CYS A 649 -31.20 -103.35 11.96
CA CYS A 649 -31.78 -104.65 11.58
C CYS A 649 -31.79 -104.98 10.07
N ASP A 650 -30.91 -104.37 9.27
CA ASP A 650 -30.59 -104.77 7.88
C ASP A 650 -30.06 -106.23 7.79
N GLY A 651 -29.26 -106.67 8.78
CA GLY A 651 -28.63 -107.99 8.81
C GLY A 651 -27.12 -108.01 8.47
N LEU A 652 -26.47 -106.85 8.42
CA LEU A 652 -25.02 -106.68 8.36
C LEU A 652 -24.46 -106.33 9.76
N THR A 653 -23.44 -105.46 9.90
CA THR A 653 -22.87 -104.97 11.19
C THR A 653 -21.89 -103.81 10.95
N ASP A 654 -22.14 -102.66 11.59
CA ASP A 654 -21.33 -101.42 11.56
C ASP A 654 -21.07 -100.82 10.14
N GLU A 655 -21.89 -101.13 9.14
CA GLU A 655 -21.80 -100.51 7.80
C GLU A 655 -22.36 -99.09 7.74
N GLY A 656 -21.96 -98.32 6.72
CA GLY A 656 -22.34 -96.91 6.57
C GLY A 656 -21.66 -95.95 7.57
N VAL A 657 -21.25 -96.42 8.75
CA VAL A 657 -20.71 -95.60 9.85
C VAL A 657 -19.18 -95.55 9.96
N ALA A 658 -18.47 -96.29 9.12
CA ALA A 658 -17.01 -96.28 9.02
C ALA A 658 -16.48 -95.32 7.92
N ASN A 659 -15.38 -94.62 8.21
CA ASN A 659 -14.75 -93.61 7.36
C ASN A 659 -13.60 -94.14 6.48
N ALA A 660 -13.04 -93.26 5.65
CA ALA A 660 -11.93 -93.56 4.74
C ALA A 660 -10.68 -94.11 5.46
N CYS A 661 -10.37 -93.58 6.66
CA CYS A 661 -9.27 -94.04 7.50
C CYS A 661 -9.52 -95.42 8.16
N GLY A 662 -10.73 -96.00 8.02
CA GLY A 662 -11.11 -97.28 8.62
C GLY A 662 -11.51 -97.21 10.10
N GLY A 663 -11.83 -96.02 10.61
CA GLY A 663 -12.42 -95.79 11.95
C GLY A 663 -13.88 -95.33 11.84
N CYS A 664 -14.56 -95.15 12.96
CA CYS A 664 -15.99 -94.76 12.98
C CYS A 664 -16.20 -93.29 13.33
N GLY A 665 -17.19 -92.66 12.68
CA GLY A 665 -17.36 -91.20 12.66
C GLY A 665 -16.54 -90.55 11.53
N ALA A 666 -16.89 -89.32 11.14
CA ALA A 666 -16.24 -88.61 10.02
C ALA A 666 -14.69 -88.54 10.17
N PRO A 667 -13.93 -88.48 9.05
CA PRO A 667 -12.53 -88.12 9.14
C PRO A 667 -12.39 -86.71 9.76
N PRO A 668 -11.22 -86.37 10.33
CA PRO A 668 -10.87 -84.99 10.64
C PRO A 668 -11.05 -84.07 9.43
N LYS A 669 -11.05 -82.75 9.65
CA LYS A 669 -10.81 -81.82 8.54
C LYS A 669 -9.32 -81.54 8.46
N GLU A 670 -8.80 -81.39 7.25
CA GLU A 670 -7.43 -80.96 7.02
C GLU A 670 -7.11 -79.66 7.77
N VAL A 671 -5.95 -79.60 8.42
CA VAL A 671 -5.46 -78.45 9.17
C VAL A 671 -3.98 -78.32 8.90
N CYS A 672 -3.53 -77.20 8.31
CA CYS A 672 -2.15 -77.02 7.90
C CYS A 672 -1.12 -77.33 9.02
N ASN A 673 -0.50 -78.50 8.95
CA ASN A 673 0.48 -78.99 9.92
C ASN A 673 1.52 -79.98 9.36
N GLY A 674 1.43 -80.39 8.10
CA GLY A 674 2.35 -81.32 7.45
C GLY A 674 1.95 -82.79 7.56
N LEU A 675 0.65 -83.07 7.70
CA LEU A 675 0.06 -84.41 7.80
C LEU A 675 -1.27 -84.45 7.04
N ASP A 676 -1.44 -85.51 6.23
CA ASP A 676 -2.71 -86.00 5.69
C ASP A 676 -3.63 -86.37 6.88
N ASP A 677 -4.53 -85.44 7.24
CA ASP A 677 -5.40 -85.54 8.42
C ASP A 677 -6.82 -86.03 8.05
N ASP A 678 -7.31 -85.80 6.82
CA ASP A 678 -8.61 -86.31 6.36
C ASP A 678 -8.60 -87.69 5.63
N CYS A 679 -7.40 -88.19 5.30
CA CYS A 679 -7.13 -89.50 4.65
C CYS A 679 -7.46 -89.60 3.15
N ASP A 680 -7.55 -88.50 2.40
CA ASP A 680 -7.70 -88.49 0.93
C ASP A 680 -6.42 -88.97 0.20
N GLY A 681 -5.24 -88.67 0.76
CA GLY A 681 -3.93 -89.10 0.28
C GLY A 681 -3.05 -88.02 -0.37
N GLU A 682 -3.48 -86.76 -0.41
CA GLU A 682 -2.62 -85.58 -0.62
C GLU A 682 -2.03 -85.13 0.76
N THR A 683 -1.88 -83.83 1.06
CA THR A 683 -1.38 -83.29 2.37
C THR A 683 -1.52 -81.75 2.41
N ASP A 684 -2.16 -81.20 3.44
CA ASP A 684 -2.40 -79.76 3.67
C ASP A 684 -3.11 -79.03 2.49
N GLU A 685 -3.82 -79.75 1.62
CA GLU A 685 -4.54 -79.18 0.47
C GLU A 685 -5.81 -78.42 0.87
N ASN A 686 -6.24 -77.47 0.03
CA ASN A 686 -7.32 -76.51 0.31
C ASN A 686 -7.15 -75.62 1.56
N VAL A 687 -6.08 -75.78 2.37
CA VAL A 687 -5.79 -74.98 3.57
C VAL A 687 -4.49 -74.15 3.48
N THR A 688 -3.83 -74.16 2.32
CA THR A 688 -2.65 -73.34 1.98
C THR A 688 -3.03 -72.08 1.17
N ASN A 689 -2.22 -71.01 1.32
CA ASN A 689 -2.25 -69.81 0.48
C ASN A 689 -1.58 -70.05 -0.89
N LEU A 690 -1.61 -69.08 -1.81
CA LEU A 690 -1.06 -69.25 -3.16
C LEU A 690 0.46 -69.54 -3.19
N CYS A 691 1.21 -69.11 -2.18
CA CYS A 691 2.62 -69.49 -2.00
C CYS A 691 2.84 -70.94 -1.53
N GLY A 692 1.79 -71.70 -1.20
CA GLY A 692 1.91 -73.03 -0.60
C GLY A 692 2.30 -73.02 0.88
N THR A 693 1.94 -71.95 1.61
CA THR A 693 2.17 -71.81 3.06
C THR A 693 0.89 -71.37 3.78
N CYS A 694 0.93 -71.08 5.08
CA CYS A 694 -0.30 -70.98 5.89
C CYS A 694 -0.33 -69.72 6.75
N GLY A 695 -1.17 -68.77 6.31
CA GLY A 695 -1.36 -67.46 6.92
C GLY A 695 -1.55 -66.38 5.85
N GLU A 696 -2.12 -65.25 6.27
CA GLU A 696 -2.02 -64.00 5.51
C GLU A 696 -0.59 -63.45 5.64
N ILE A 697 -0.07 -62.99 4.51
CA ILE A 697 1.23 -62.35 4.31
C ILE A 697 0.94 -61.01 3.64
N ALA A 698 1.80 -60.02 3.88
CA ALA A 698 1.55 -58.65 3.46
C ALA A 698 2.70 -58.17 2.59
N GLU A 699 2.37 -57.60 1.43
CA GLU A 699 3.32 -57.19 0.40
C GLU A 699 4.34 -56.17 0.93
N VAL A 700 5.58 -56.29 0.47
CA VAL A 700 6.70 -55.41 0.84
C VAL A 700 7.42 -55.01 -0.42
N CYS A 701 7.45 -53.71 -0.74
CA CYS A 701 8.05 -53.23 -1.98
C CYS A 701 9.52 -53.65 -2.12
N ASN A 702 9.81 -54.66 -2.94
CA ASN A 702 11.16 -55.20 -3.15
C ASN A 702 11.41 -55.87 -4.52
N GLY A 703 10.42 -55.93 -5.42
CA GLY A 703 10.54 -56.57 -6.73
C GLY A 703 10.34 -58.08 -6.72
N LEU A 704 9.58 -58.57 -5.73
CA LEU A 704 9.08 -59.94 -5.62
C LEU A 704 7.54 -59.90 -5.57
N ASP A 705 6.95 -61.09 -5.51
CA ASP A 705 5.51 -61.38 -5.43
C ASP A 705 5.37 -61.99 -4.03
N ASP A 706 5.31 -61.13 -3.00
CA ASP A 706 5.55 -61.51 -1.60
C ASP A 706 4.29 -62.02 -0.88
N ASP A 707 3.08 -61.73 -1.42
CA ASP A 707 1.82 -62.37 -1.03
C ASP A 707 1.31 -63.48 -1.99
N CYS A 708 1.93 -63.60 -3.17
CA CYS A 708 1.64 -64.54 -4.26
C CYS A 708 0.31 -64.33 -5.02
N ASP A 709 -0.22 -63.10 -5.11
CA ASP A 709 -1.29 -62.71 -6.05
C ASP A 709 -0.92 -62.98 -7.52
N GLY A 710 0.36 -62.88 -7.89
CA GLY A 710 0.88 -63.05 -9.24
C GLY A 710 1.22 -61.74 -9.98
N ALA A 711 1.10 -60.60 -9.31
CA ALA A 711 1.70 -59.32 -9.68
C ALA A 711 3.08 -59.14 -8.99
N TYR A 712 3.49 -57.90 -8.71
CA TYR A 712 4.80 -57.50 -8.17
C TYR A 712 4.71 -56.04 -7.69
N ASP A 713 4.84 -55.77 -6.38
CA ASP A 713 4.80 -54.42 -5.77
C ASP A 713 3.56 -53.54 -6.10
N GLU A 714 2.45 -54.13 -6.57
CA GLU A 714 1.26 -53.43 -7.09
C GLU A 714 0.52 -52.57 -6.06
N ASP A 715 0.44 -52.99 -4.80
CA ASP A 715 -0.18 -52.22 -3.70
C ASP A 715 0.60 -50.91 -3.37
N PHE A 716 1.77 -50.69 -3.98
CA PHE A 716 2.64 -49.52 -3.76
C PHE A 716 2.60 -48.46 -4.89
N ASP A 717 1.71 -48.55 -5.89
CA ASP A 717 1.60 -47.65 -7.07
C ASP A 717 2.90 -47.58 -7.93
N ILE A 718 3.74 -48.61 -7.94
CA ILE A 718 5.09 -48.53 -8.55
C ILE A 718 5.04 -48.23 -10.05
N GLY A 719 5.88 -47.27 -10.48
CA GLY A 719 5.85 -46.70 -11.83
C GLY A 719 4.82 -45.57 -12.04
N SER A 720 3.97 -45.25 -11.07
CA SER A 720 3.09 -44.07 -11.12
C SER A 720 3.87 -42.78 -10.90
N SER A 721 3.45 -41.69 -11.54
CA SER A 721 4.14 -40.40 -11.47
C SER A 721 4.07 -39.76 -10.09
N CYS A 722 5.21 -39.27 -9.60
CA CYS A 722 5.36 -38.56 -8.34
C CYS A 722 6.19 -37.28 -8.55
N VAL A 723 6.32 -36.44 -7.53
CA VAL A 723 7.20 -35.26 -7.54
C VAL A 723 8.07 -35.29 -6.29
N ALA A 724 9.39 -35.12 -6.46
CA ALA A 724 10.35 -34.99 -5.38
C ALA A 724 10.96 -33.58 -5.41
N GLY A 725 10.92 -32.88 -4.28
CA GLY A 725 11.44 -31.52 -4.17
C GLY A 725 10.83 -30.70 -3.04
N TYR A 726 11.14 -29.42 -3.05
CA TYR A 726 10.45 -28.33 -2.35
C TYR A 726 10.13 -27.23 -3.37
N GLU A 727 9.23 -26.29 -3.03
CA GLU A 727 8.80 -25.21 -3.94
C GLU A 727 10.00 -24.54 -4.64
N GLY A 728 10.11 -24.74 -5.95
CA GLY A 728 11.25 -24.34 -6.78
C GLY A 728 11.95 -25.51 -7.46
N CYS A 729 12.48 -26.46 -6.67
CA CYS A 729 13.25 -27.62 -7.14
C CYS A 729 12.40 -28.89 -7.23
N GLU A 730 11.23 -28.81 -7.87
CA GLU A 730 10.30 -29.92 -8.04
C GLU A 730 10.64 -30.76 -9.27
N THR A 731 11.14 -31.98 -9.04
CA THR A 731 11.49 -32.93 -10.10
C THR A 731 10.41 -34.02 -10.24
N PRO A 732 9.78 -34.17 -11.42
CA PRO A 732 8.85 -35.26 -11.66
C PRO A 732 9.62 -36.59 -11.77
N GLY A 733 9.21 -37.56 -10.96
CA GLY A 733 9.77 -38.91 -10.93
C GLY A 733 8.66 -39.96 -11.02
N PHE A 734 9.03 -41.20 -10.68
CA PHE A 734 8.08 -42.31 -10.54
C PHE A 734 8.26 -42.98 -9.17
N TRP A 735 7.19 -43.48 -8.58
CA TRP A 735 7.30 -44.28 -7.35
C TRP A 735 8.11 -45.55 -7.63
N ALA A 736 9.08 -45.82 -6.76
CA ALA A 736 9.96 -46.98 -6.78
C ALA A 736 10.18 -47.46 -5.34
N CYS A 737 10.53 -48.74 -5.16
CA CYS A 737 10.83 -49.26 -3.82
C CYS A 737 12.06 -48.59 -3.20
N ASP A 738 12.00 -48.34 -1.89
CA ASP A 738 13.13 -47.89 -1.09
C ASP A 738 13.89 -49.07 -0.46
N THR A 739 14.95 -48.78 0.31
CA THR A 739 15.80 -49.82 0.91
C THR A 739 15.27 -50.43 2.21
N ASP A 740 14.17 -49.89 2.75
CA ASP A 740 13.54 -50.32 4.00
C ASP A 740 12.19 -51.04 3.76
N GLY A 741 11.79 -51.24 2.49
CA GLY A 741 10.57 -51.95 2.07
C GLY A 741 9.35 -51.04 1.83
N GLY A 742 9.55 -49.71 1.81
CA GLY A 742 8.54 -48.72 1.47
C GLY A 742 8.68 -48.22 0.02
N ARG A 743 8.02 -47.09 -0.28
CA ARG A 743 8.13 -46.41 -1.58
C ARG A 743 8.76 -45.03 -1.46
N VAL A 744 9.69 -44.73 -2.37
CA VAL A 744 10.33 -43.43 -2.57
C VAL A 744 10.03 -42.89 -3.96
N CYS A 745 9.96 -41.56 -4.10
CA CYS A 745 9.83 -40.95 -5.42
C CYS A 745 11.20 -40.92 -6.12
N ALA A 746 11.40 -41.83 -7.09
CA ALA A 746 12.61 -41.88 -7.91
C ALA A 746 12.53 -40.82 -9.03
N ALA A 747 12.89 -39.59 -8.69
CA ALA A 747 13.11 -38.51 -9.63
C ALA A 747 14.59 -38.38 -10.03
N ALA A 748 14.86 -37.69 -11.14
CA ALA A 748 16.22 -37.40 -11.58
C ALA A 748 16.82 -36.21 -10.82
N ASP A 749 18.14 -36.25 -10.59
CA ASP A 749 18.90 -35.15 -9.96
C ASP A 749 18.77 -33.85 -10.80
N PRO A 750 18.25 -32.74 -10.25
CA PRO A 750 17.92 -31.53 -11.00
C PRO A 750 19.13 -30.79 -11.60
N TRP A 751 20.33 -31.02 -11.07
CA TRP A 751 21.58 -30.27 -11.33
C TRP A 751 22.11 -30.30 -12.79
N ALA A 752 21.35 -30.84 -13.76
CA ALA A 752 21.84 -31.29 -15.05
C ALA A 752 21.02 -30.84 -16.28
N ALA A 753 20.27 -29.72 -16.20
CA ALA A 753 19.54 -29.19 -17.38
C ALA A 753 19.39 -27.66 -17.48
N ASN A 754 19.14 -26.95 -16.38
CA ASN A 754 18.66 -25.57 -16.43
C ASN A 754 19.81 -24.53 -16.35
N PRO A 755 19.76 -23.44 -17.12
CA PRO A 755 20.54 -22.24 -16.88
C PRO A 755 19.74 -21.21 -16.06
N GLU A 756 20.31 -20.77 -14.94
CA GLU A 756 19.74 -19.78 -14.00
C GLU A 756 18.99 -18.59 -14.63
N ILE A 757 17.84 -18.21 -14.05
CA ILE A 757 16.97 -17.12 -14.53
C ILE A 757 16.48 -16.26 -13.38
N CYS A 758 17.02 -15.04 -13.29
CA CYS A 758 16.65 -13.98 -12.34
C CYS A 758 15.15 -13.86 -12.03
N ASN A 759 14.70 -14.53 -10.97
CA ASN A 759 13.30 -14.70 -10.60
C ASN A 759 13.07 -14.89 -9.08
N GLY A 760 14.09 -15.27 -8.31
CA GLY A 760 14.02 -15.48 -6.85
C GLY A 760 13.78 -16.93 -6.42
N VAL A 761 14.04 -17.87 -7.32
CA VAL A 761 14.03 -19.33 -7.12
C VAL A 761 15.42 -19.87 -7.48
N ASP A 762 15.75 -21.02 -6.90
CA ASP A 762 16.90 -21.86 -7.22
C ASP A 762 16.55 -22.64 -8.51
N ASP A 763 16.77 -22.06 -9.70
CA ASP A 763 16.32 -22.59 -10.99
C ASP A 763 17.25 -23.73 -11.51
N ASP A 764 18.53 -23.72 -11.12
CA ASP A 764 19.50 -24.82 -11.37
C ASP A 764 19.75 -25.76 -10.17
N CYS A 765 19.17 -25.43 -9.01
CA CYS A 765 19.13 -26.25 -7.78
C CYS A 765 20.50 -26.46 -7.10
N ASP A 766 21.42 -25.48 -7.17
CA ASP A 766 22.72 -25.42 -6.46
C ASP A 766 22.59 -25.25 -4.93
N GLY A 767 21.39 -24.92 -4.43
CA GLY A 767 21.12 -24.63 -3.01
C GLY A 767 21.34 -23.15 -2.68
N ARG A 768 21.19 -22.28 -3.68
CA ARG A 768 21.32 -20.83 -3.59
C ARG A 768 20.21 -20.14 -4.41
N THR A 769 20.47 -18.99 -5.04
CA THR A 769 19.42 -18.21 -5.74
C THR A 769 20.04 -17.11 -6.64
N ASP A 770 19.78 -17.19 -7.95
CA ASP A 770 20.13 -16.22 -8.99
C ASP A 770 21.65 -15.89 -9.18
N GLU A 771 22.53 -16.88 -9.07
CA GLU A 771 23.99 -16.74 -9.26
C GLU A 771 24.44 -16.74 -10.74
N GLY A 772 25.69 -17.11 -11.02
CA GLY A 772 26.28 -17.05 -12.38
C GLY A 772 26.52 -15.64 -12.95
N GLY A 773 26.01 -14.58 -12.32
CA GLY A 773 26.26 -13.19 -12.73
C GLY A 773 25.43 -12.73 -13.94
N LEU A 774 24.18 -13.18 -14.04
CA LEU A 774 23.26 -12.91 -15.16
C LEU A 774 23.21 -11.43 -15.57
N CYS A 775 23.60 -11.14 -16.82
CA CYS A 775 23.74 -9.77 -17.35
C CYS A 775 22.94 -9.54 -18.64
N GLN A 776 21.84 -8.77 -18.56
CA GLN A 776 20.96 -8.52 -19.72
C GLN A 776 21.14 -7.10 -20.30
N ARG A 777 21.21 -6.97 -21.64
CA ARG A 777 21.06 -5.66 -22.31
C ARG A 777 19.62 -5.19 -22.17
N CYS A 778 19.42 -3.93 -21.77
CA CYS A 778 18.12 -3.32 -21.61
C CYS A 778 18.05 -1.97 -22.32
N LEU A 779 16.97 -1.76 -23.06
CA LEU A 779 16.48 -0.43 -23.43
C LEU A 779 15.63 0.10 -22.26
N SER A 780 15.73 1.40 -21.97
CA SER A 780 15.04 1.99 -20.82
C SER A 780 13.55 2.25 -21.14
N GLY A 781 12.72 1.22 -20.93
CA GLY A 781 11.29 1.19 -21.27
C GLY A 781 11.00 0.26 -22.47
N VAL A 782 9.80 -0.30 -22.63
CA VAL A 782 8.51 0.00 -21.94
C VAL A 782 7.57 -1.21 -21.99
N SER A 783 6.53 -1.20 -21.16
CA SER A 783 5.20 -1.71 -21.53
C SER A 783 4.19 -0.56 -21.50
N GLY A 784 3.99 0.10 -22.65
CA GLY A 784 3.13 1.28 -22.81
C GLY A 784 3.46 2.06 -24.09
N PRO A 785 2.52 2.82 -24.68
CA PRO A 785 2.70 3.42 -26.01
C PRO A 785 3.62 4.66 -26.01
N CYS A 786 4.66 4.63 -26.83
CA CYS A 786 5.60 5.74 -27.04
C CYS A 786 5.02 6.84 -27.95
N THR A 787 4.30 7.82 -27.42
CA THR A 787 3.86 9.01 -28.17
C THR A 787 3.97 10.32 -27.38
N LEU A 788 5.17 10.92 -27.34
CA LEU A 788 5.39 12.34 -26.98
C LEU A 788 6.54 12.93 -27.83
N GLU A 789 6.21 13.72 -28.85
CA GLU A 789 7.13 14.18 -29.92
C GLU A 789 8.20 15.23 -29.51
N TRP A 790 8.53 15.38 -28.23
CA TRP A 790 9.13 16.62 -27.69
C TRP A 790 10.56 16.53 -27.15
N MET A 791 11.34 15.55 -27.61
CA MET A 791 12.81 15.56 -27.49
C MET A 791 13.47 15.02 -28.76
N GLY A 792 14.33 15.82 -29.39
CA GLY A 792 15.26 15.36 -30.42
C GLY A 792 16.63 15.07 -29.80
N GLY A 793 17.03 13.79 -29.79
CA GLY A 793 18.30 13.35 -29.22
C GLY A 793 18.23 11.95 -28.61
N ASP A 794 18.51 10.95 -29.43
CA ASP A 794 18.95 9.56 -29.18
C ASP A 794 18.66 8.87 -27.83
N CYS A 795 17.98 7.71 -27.91
CA CYS A 795 17.97 6.70 -26.86
C CYS A 795 19.31 5.93 -26.81
N THR A 796 19.79 5.57 -25.62
CA THR A 796 21.02 4.78 -25.43
C THR A 796 20.81 3.56 -24.54
N ASP A 797 21.44 2.43 -24.89
CA ASP A 797 21.37 1.13 -24.19
C ASP A 797 21.98 1.15 -22.77
N GLY A 798 21.50 0.23 -21.91
CA GLY A 798 22.08 -0.08 -20.62
C GLY A 798 22.24 -1.59 -20.33
N THR A 799 22.69 -1.91 -19.11
CA THR A 799 22.64 -3.27 -18.52
C THR A 799 21.88 -3.28 -17.22
N ARG A 800 21.38 -4.46 -16.86
CA ARG A 800 21.02 -4.84 -15.49
C ARG A 800 21.66 -6.17 -15.14
N ALA A 801 22.03 -6.33 -13.87
CA ALA A 801 22.42 -7.59 -13.25
C ALA A 801 21.25 -8.15 -12.42
N CYS A 802 21.26 -9.45 -12.12
CA CYS A 802 20.41 -9.99 -11.06
C CYS A 802 21.10 -9.92 -9.69
N VAL A 803 20.30 -9.77 -8.63
CA VAL A 803 20.65 -10.03 -7.22
C VAL A 803 19.33 -10.36 -6.49
N ASP A 804 19.29 -11.43 -5.69
CA ASP A 804 18.18 -11.84 -4.81
C ASP A 804 16.79 -11.77 -5.49
N GLY A 805 16.62 -12.45 -6.62
CA GLY A 805 15.41 -12.53 -7.43
C GLY A 805 14.99 -11.26 -8.16
N VAL A 806 15.73 -10.17 -7.98
CA VAL A 806 15.36 -8.85 -8.49
C VAL A 806 16.38 -8.39 -9.52
N TRP A 807 15.91 -8.25 -10.76
CA TRP A 807 16.60 -7.51 -11.80
C TRP A 807 16.88 -6.07 -11.32
N GLN A 808 18.15 -5.79 -11.08
CA GLN A 808 18.60 -4.47 -10.63
C GLN A 808 18.34 -3.39 -11.68
N ARG A 809 18.48 -2.12 -11.30
CA ARG A 809 18.17 -0.99 -12.19
C ARG A 809 18.99 -1.08 -13.49
N CYS A 810 18.34 -0.81 -14.62
CA CYS A 810 19.03 -0.67 -15.91
C CYS A 810 19.93 0.58 -15.88
N GLU A 811 21.24 0.40 -15.95
CA GLU A 811 22.25 1.46 -15.92
C GLU A 811 22.97 1.64 -17.27
N PRO A 812 23.27 2.89 -17.70
CA PRO A 812 24.04 3.14 -18.91
C PRO A 812 25.50 2.66 -18.74
N ARG A 813 25.92 1.75 -19.61
CA ARG A 813 27.17 0.95 -19.54
C ARG A 813 28.48 1.77 -19.57
N PRO A 814 29.62 1.23 -19.06
CA PRO A 814 29.84 0.01 -18.25
C PRO A 814 30.50 0.36 -16.87
N GLU A 815 30.94 -0.52 -15.98
CA GLU A 815 31.36 -1.94 -16.03
C GLU A 815 30.86 -2.74 -14.82
N CYS A 816 30.55 -4.03 -15.04
CA CYS A 816 30.37 -5.01 -13.95
C CYS A 816 31.75 -5.58 -13.58
N ILE A 817 32.03 -5.73 -12.29
CA ILE A 817 33.30 -6.29 -11.78
C ILE A 817 33.03 -7.68 -11.21
N PRO A 818 33.44 -8.78 -11.88
CA PRO A 818 33.58 -10.08 -11.25
C PRO A 818 34.66 -10.00 -10.17
N THR A 819 34.44 -10.63 -9.01
CA THR A 819 35.45 -10.73 -7.95
C THR A 819 36.65 -11.56 -8.42
N GLU A 820 37.86 -11.03 -8.26
CA GLU A 820 39.10 -11.71 -8.68
C GLU A 820 39.39 -12.97 -7.84
N GLU A 821 39.66 -14.09 -8.50
CA GLU A 821 40.50 -15.17 -7.95
C GLU A 821 41.94 -15.02 -8.49
N GLU A 822 42.95 -15.26 -7.65
CA GLU A 822 44.36 -15.23 -8.11
C GLU A 822 44.75 -16.50 -8.89
N PRO A 823 45.57 -16.40 -9.94
CA PRO A 823 45.95 -17.52 -10.79
C PRO A 823 47.19 -18.28 -10.24
N ILE A 824 47.30 -19.58 -10.52
CA ILE A 824 48.14 -20.11 -11.63
C ILE A 824 48.11 -21.65 -11.73
N ALA A 825 47.83 -22.15 -12.94
CA ALA A 825 48.26 -23.49 -13.39
C ALA A 825 48.50 -23.46 -14.92
N GLU A 826 49.74 -23.72 -15.33
CA GLU A 826 50.24 -23.75 -16.72
C GLU A 826 51.27 -24.88 -16.82
N PRO A 827 51.65 -25.38 -18.02
CA PRO A 827 50.91 -25.58 -19.28
C PRO A 827 51.20 -27.06 -19.74
N PRO A 828 51.56 -27.44 -21.00
CA PRO A 828 51.23 -26.94 -22.35
C PRO A 828 50.79 -28.03 -23.38
N VAL A 829 50.10 -27.59 -24.45
CA VAL A 829 50.34 -27.93 -25.89
C VAL A 829 49.52 -26.91 -26.69
N GLU A 830 50.02 -26.08 -27.61
CA GLU A 830 50.81 -26.27 -28.86
C GLU A 830 50.13 -27.05 -30.00
N ALA A 831 50.44 -26.59 -31.22
CA ALA A 831 50.15 -27.15 -32.56
C ALA A 831 48.79 -26.86 -33.23
N ASP A 832 48.80 -25.76 -34.00
CA ASP A 832 48.52 -25.71 -35.46
C ASP A 832 47.20 -26.25 -36.05
N ALA A 833 46.54 -25.36 -36.80
CA ALA A 833 45.67 -25.74 -37.90
C ALA A 833 46.47 -25.92 -39.20
N VAL A 834 46.20 -26.99 -39.98
CA VAL A 834 46.13 -27.00 -41.46
C VAL A 834 45.68 -28.38 -41.98
N GLY A 835 44.58 -28.39 -42.75
CA GLY A 835 44.57 -29.03 -44.07
C GLY A 835 43.97 -30.44 -44.30
N SER A 836 43.21 -30.51 -45.40
CA SER A 836 42.96 -31.65 -46.31
C SER A 836 42.12 -32.88 -45.87
N ASP A 837 40.93 -32.95 -46.49
CA ASP A 837 40.47 -34.01 -47.40
C ASP A 837 40.22 -35.46 -46.92
N ALA A 838 38.92 -35.74 -46.69
CA ALA A 838 38.10 -36.73 -47.40
C ALA A 838 38.22 -38.27 -47.13
N GLU A 839 37.04 -38.90 -47.24
CA GLU A 839 36.71 -40.34 -47.39
C GLU A 839 36.89 -41.30 -46.18
N GLU A 840 35.86 -42.11 -45.94
CA GLU A 840 35.82 -43.27 -45.01
C GLU A 840 36.25 -44.57 -45.77
N PRO A 841 36.17 -45.82 -45.21
CA PRO A 841 35.84 -46.27 -43.85
C PRO A 841 36.76 -47.42 -43.28
N ASP A 842 36.39 -47.92 -42.09
CA ASP A 842 36.49 -49.30 -41.56
C ASP A 842 37.86 -50.04 -41.48
N THR A 843 38.25 -50.40 -40.24
CA THR A 843 38.58 -51.80 -39.87
C THR A 843 38.22 -52.09 -38.41
N GLY A 844 37.40 -53.10 -38.13
CA GLY A 844 37.05 -53.56 -36.77
C GLY A 844 37.89 -54.72 -36.18
N VAL A 845 37.29 -55.44 -35.20
CA VAL A 845 37.83 -56.55 -34.38
C VAL A 845 38.78 -56.11 -33.24
N GLY A 846 38.64 -56.54 -31.97
CA GLY A 846 37.57 -57.34 -31.34
C GLY A 846 37.99 -57.98 -30.00
N VAL A 847 36.98 -58.44 -29.22
CA VAL A 847 37.02 -59.40 -28.09
C VAL A 847 37.99 -59.21 -26.89
N ALA A 848 37.37 -58.96 -25.73
CA ALA A 848 37.34 -59.85 -24.53
C ALA A 848 38.35 -59.73 -23.36
N ASP A 849 37.77 -59.97 -22.17
CA ASP A 849 38.25 -60.60 -20.92
C ASP A 849 39.20 -59.91 -19.91
N ASP A 850 38.80 -60.11 -18.64
CA ASP A 850 39.58 -60.28 -17.39
C ASP A 850 40.39 -59.12 -16.74
N ALA A 851 40.54 -59.04 -15.40
CA ALA A 851 39.79 -59.62 -14.27
C ALA A 851 40.30 -59.13 -12.87
N ILE A 852 39.47 -59.35 -11.82
CA ILE A 852 39.83 -59.81 -10.45
C ILE A 852 40.59 -58.89 -9.44
N ALA A 853 39.95 -58.77 -8.25
CA ALA A 853 40.49 -58.53 -6.87
C ALA A 853 41.24 -57.21 -6.55
N GLY A 854 41.33 -56.76 -5.29
CA GLY A 854 40.75 -57.23 -4.01
C GLY A 854 41.01 -56.18 -2.90
N ARG A 855 40.09 -55.91 -1.95
CA ARG A 855 39.78 -56.65 -0.70
C ARG A 855 40.87 -56.51 0.39
N GLN A 856 40.43 -56.33 1.66
CA GLN A 856 41.22 -56.42 2.93
C GLN A 856 42.08 -55.18 3.29
N ASP A 857 42.32 -54.80 4.57
CA ASP A 857 41.58 -55.03 5.84
C ASP A 857 42.10 -54.17 7.03
N VAL A 858 41.33 -54.15 8.12
CA VAL A 858 41.77 -54.10 9.55
C VAL A 858 42.52 -52.87 10.15
N VAL A 859 41.78 -52.14 11.03
CA VAL A 859 42.07 -51.76 12.45
C VAL A 859 43.52 -51.43 12.91
N VAL A 860 43.71 -50.30 13.62
CA VAL A 860 44.19 -50.24 15.04
C VAL A 860 44.16 -48.83 15.68
N ARG A 861 43.50 -48.76 16.85
CA ARG A 861 43.44 -47.67 17.87
C ARG A 861 44.81 -47.19 18.40
N VAL A 862 44.83 -46.06 19.12
CA VAL A 862 45.08 -45.95 20.60
C VAL A 862 45.43 -44.50 21.03
N ASP A 863 44.56 -43.91 21.86
CA ASP A 863 44.76 -42.92 22.97
C ASP A 863 45.61 -41.62 22.75
N SER A 864 45.67 -40.60 23.63
CA SER A 864 45.22 -40.45 25.04
C SER A 864 44.99 -38.98 25.50
N VAL A 865 44.17 -38.78 26.56
CA VAL A 865 44.33 -37.81 27.70
C VAL A 865 44.45 -36.29 27.38
N ARG A 866 43.42 -35.44 27.60
CA ARG A 866 42.80 -34.89 28.86
C ARG A 866 43.48 -33.62 29.49
N THR A 867 42.66 -32.84 30.23
CA THR A 867 42.97 -31.74 31.20
C THR A 867 43.23 -30.32 30.63
N ALA A 868 42.93 -29.20 31.31
CA ALA A 868 41.95 -28.89 32.38
C ALA A 868 41.72 -27.35 32.57
N ARG A 869 40.60 -26.97 33.23
CA ARG A 869 40.27 -25.63 33.81
C ARG A 869 41.20 -25.28 35.02
N PRO A 870 41.33 -24.02 35.54
CA PRO A 870 40.20 -23.15 35.97
C PRO A 870 40.39 -21.59 36.10
N ALA A 871 39.32 -20.92 36.58
CA ALA A 871 39.28 -19.59 37.26
C ALA A 871 39.60 -18.33 36.41
N ASN A 872 39.10 -17.10 36.67
CA ASN A 872 38.10 -16.45 37.58
C ASN A 872 37.90 -14.99 37.05
N THR A 873 36.93 -14.11 37.35
CA THR A 873 35.63 -13.99 38.11
C THR A 873 34.97 -12.67 37.64
N GLY A 874 33.71 -12.30 37.89
CA GLY A 874 32.58 -12.93 38.61
C GLY A 874 31.48 -11.89 38.95
N CYS A 875 30.25 -12.34 39.25
CA CYS A 875 29.04 -11.57 39.69
C CYS A 875 28.47 -10.54 38.68
N GLY A 876 27.15 -10.44 38.38
CA GLY A 876 25.89 -11.15 38.71
C GLY A 876 24.74 -10.33 38.07
N GLY A 877 23.57 -10.82 37.62
CA GLY A 877 22.71 -11.94 38.08
C GLY A 877 21.67 -11.40 39.09
N GLY A 878 20.34 -11.49 38.94
CA GLY A 878 19.43 -12.03 37.90
C GLY A 878 18.10 -11.22 37.86
N ALA A 879 17.11 -11.46 36.97
CA ALA A 879 16.14 -12.58 36.93
C ALA A 879 15.12 -12.58 38.11
N THR A 880 13.81 -12.85 37.97
CA THR A 880 12.83 -12.94 36.83
C THR A 880 11.38 -12.90 37.43
N ASP A 881 10.34 -13.00 36.58
CA ASP A 881 8.98 -13.54 36.85
C ASP A 881 7.91 -12.71 37.61
N GLY A 882 6.63 -13.05 37.36
CA GLY A 882 5.41 -12.53 38.00
C GLY A 882 4.73 -13.57 38.92
N PRO A 883 3.38 -13.67 39.06
CA PRO A 883 2.29 -12.89 38.44
C PRO A 883 1.16 -12.46 39.45
N ALA A 884 -0.07 -12.23 38.94
CA ALA A 884 -1.40 -12.44 39.58
C ALA A 884 -2.14 -11.36 40.45
N TRP A 885 -3.21 -10.81 39.85
CA TRP A 885 -4.60 -10.57 40.34
C TRP A 885 -4.99 -9.66 41.56
N LEU A 886 -6.12 -8.94 41.36
CA LEU A 886 -7.25 -8.60 42.28
C LEU A 886 -7.15 -7.50 43.39
N LEU A 887 -7.71 -6.30 43.11
CA LEU A 887 -9.00 -5.75 43.63
C LEU A 887 -9.05 -4.24 43.97
N LEU A 888 -10.23 -3.65 43.66
CA LEU A 888 -10.94 -2.53 44.30
C LEU A 888 -10.16 -1.32 44.89
N GLY A 889 -10.49 -0.12 44.39
CA GLY A 889 -10.21 1.15 45.10
C GLY A 889 -10.57 2.38 44.27
N ALA A 890 -11.73 2.99 44.53
CA ALA A 890 -12.20 4.15 43.77
C ALA A 890 -11.73 5.51 44.33
N ALA A 891 -11.75 6.50 43.44
CA ALA A 891 -11.99 7.93 43.70
C ALA A 891 -10.85 8.86 44.19
N LEU A 892 -10.57 9.84 43.31
CA LEU A 892 -10.51 11.29 43.57
C LEU A 892 -9.29 11.94 44.28
N VAL A 893 -8.83 13.03 43.63
CA VAL A 893 -8.09 14.21 44.18
C VAL A 893 -6.73 13.93 44.83
N GLY A 894 -5.61 14.55 44.45
CA GLY A 894 -5.36 15.58 43.43
C GLY A 894 -4.29 16.60 43.86
N VAL A 895 -3.76 17.37 42.90
CA VAL A 895 -3.07 18.67 43.08
C VAL A 895 -1.67 18.68 43.75
N ALA A 896 -0.67 19.02 42.92
CA ALA A 896 0.60 19.71 43.24
C ALA A 896 1.69 18.92 44.03
N THR A 897 2.99 19.29 44.01
CA THR A 897 3.59 20.57 43.58
C THR A 897 4.95 20.42 42.87
N ARG A 898 5.29 21.38 41.99
CA ARG A 898 6.60 21.54 41.34
C ARG A 898 7.76 21.78 42.33
N ARG A 899 8.92 21.19 42.03
CA ARG A 899 10.31 21.78 41.94
C ARG A 899 11.25 20.60 41.68
N ARG A 900 12.00 20.47 40.58
CA ARG A 900 12.74 21.42 39.72
C ARG A 900 13.89 22.15 40.44
N ARG A 901 15.08 21.54 40.30
CA ARG A 901 16.32 22.10 39.74
C ARG A 901 17.47 22.42 40.70
N LEU A 902 18.69 22.27 40.14
CA LEU A 902 20.03 22.58 40.67
C LEU A 902 20.57 21.50 41.66
N ARG A 903 21.84 21.09 41.57
CA ARG A 903 22.93 21.55 40.68
C ARG A 903 23.95 20.44 40.39
N GLY A 904 24.34 20.36 39.12
CA GLY A 904 25.55 19.78 38.55
C GLY A 904 25.85 20.65 37.34
#